data_AF-A0A2A4W904-F1
#
_entry.id   AF-A0A2A4W904-F1
#
_cell.length_a   1.000
_cell.length_b   1.000
_cell.length_c   1.000
_cell.angle_alpha   90.00
_cell.angle_beta   90.00
_cell.angle_gamma   90.00
#
_symmetry.space_group_name_H-M   'P 1'
#
loop_
_entity.id
_entity.type
_entity.pdbx_description
1 polymer ?
#
loop_
_entity_poly.entity_id
_entity_poly.type
_entity_poly.pdbx_seq_one_letter_code
_entity_poly.pdbx_strand_id
1 'polypeptide(L)'
;MKFLTYAQLLKNFYLISIVSMLALVSACGGGEEEEEDETSRFTLSVSKSGEGSITSNSAGIDCGSDCNETYDEGTNVALSATPASGMQFSGWTGACSGLASCNVSMNGNQTVGASFEVIVTEFELSVSVQGSGSVSSSPSGISCGNTCLASYASSSAVLLTANAASGFEFINWQGACNGSGACNINMSQNQQVTATFQAVSVETYTLTISVTGQGSVSSNPVGIQCGNDCSETFNNGTSVALTATADSGFVFAGWGGDCSGTQSCSVPMTTARSATAQFVEASAENFDLTVTSGSNGSVTSSPSGIDCGSDCSESYLDGTDVALTAVPDAGFQLAEWSGSCSGAGSCNLTMSQNRSVTATFEEVSTDQVTLNVSTSTGGTVTSSPSGINCGADCTEDYNLNTAVNLIAMPNSGFKLQSWSGDCSGNVTCELTMTSGKTVTATFVEDTNGGGNLTIEDMGLHEVDFGDVFTYLPTINGDATICRKDLGHDDVKVDSETGQISWDTNSLNFGRGFHIRIKCSNASEAAYASMVVHVDKSGTSRLRVAGENGVSQYIGTSGQNMTSGDTIVIPDGEYPVSVSRDESYENAYKSTSPTDGTSDQYSTVMARSPGGATINGEAHDGIGKQKNAFQLGSNNYVAIVGFVVKNVQRESFTTSGGNNNKLLVDFVGAQGAGTWGQPCDSFSAAGSGQCSNAGMRINSGTPLIQSSYDWGHNRYGIMTRSTSGSVTRRSFVRLDEHKGDQPYGGFSNYCDTLHLSQDNTVFDSLAIAAPHYKNYAGLEAYPATGCENTSTTLKSVGLLSVNNNLSLSLMDAREGPNHIWDSVVSYDSEGTCTPQTDRCGLWLLQAKKTVDVTNSFFGKARAFNGATSPSQALGNNINLSNTLFEDVPGQSNTSEQPEYLPETQLYFRGKSDTFHGDAGYDTVTTSRRWPIPGEDIIAKNMRAYRNPTALKVGGGTVDINGDRGATATGESMSEYFWGYINDKVPPLVVRVKDKGATNRVAWEHLTGARRSSVTGWKVICVSTGNSLLATLDVDTLVYNDNSACTSYGVKASYSGGDSGIAYTESPE
;
A
#
# COMPACT_ATOMS: atom_id res chain seq x y z
N MET A 1 -39.84 -34.73 8.20
CA MET A 1 -40.52 -35.86 8.87
C MET A 1 -40.25 -35.78 10.38
N LYS A 2 -40.94 -36.59 11.21
CA LYS A 2 -40.68 -36.99 12.63
C LYS A 2 -39.35 -36.53 13.28
N PHE A 3 -39.26 -36.19 14.57
CA PHE A 3 -40.09 -36.51 15.76
C PHE A 3 -39.87 -35.47 16.90
N LEU A 4 -40.61 -35.58 18.03
CA LEU A 4 -40.46 -34.86 19.33
C LEU A 4 -40.89 -33.36 19.30
N THR A 5 -41.58 -32.71 20.26
CA THR A 5 -42.42 -33.04 21.46
C THR A 5 -43.15 -31.71 21.89
N TYR A 6 -44.21 -31.56 22.71
CA TYR A 6 -45.14 -32.43 23.49
C TYR A 6 -46.49 -31.65 23.76
N ALA A 7 -47.39 -32.23 24.57
CA ALA A 7 -48.53 -31.69 25.40
C ALA A 7 -49.05 -30.22 25.29
N GLN A 8 -50.32 -29.84 25.61
CA GLN A 8 -51.66 -30.44 25.95
C GLN A 8 -52.67 -29.24 26.13
N LEU A 9 -54.01 -29.31 26.29
CA LEU A 9 -55.15 -30.16 25.84
C LEU A 9 -56.48 -29.40 26.20
N LEU A 10 -57.57 -29.49 25.42
CA LEU A 10 -58.84 -28.73 25.62
C LEU A 10 -59.68 -29.13 26.86
N LYS A 11 -60.43 -28.15 27.44
CA LYS A 11 -61.79 -28.18 28.09
C LYS A 11 -61.97 -26.98 29.06
N ASN A 12 -63.14 -26.53 29.56
CA ASN A 12 -64.56 -26.47 29.13
C ASN A 12 -65.37 -25.67 30.23
N PHE A 13 -66.54 -25.10 29.89
CA PHE A 13 -67.77 -25.00 30.75
C PHE A 13 -67.93 -24.03 31.98
N TYR A 14 -68.96 -23.16 31.87
CA TYR A 14 -70.15 -22.96 32.77
C TYR A 14 -70.14 -22.30 34.19
N LEU A 15 -71.31 -21.69 34.52
CA LEU A 15 -71.86 -21.17 35.81
C LEU A 15 -71.06 -20.05 36.53
N ILE A 16 -71.59 -18.88 36.97
CA ILE A 16 -72.88 -18.42 37.56
C ILE A 16 -73.06 -18.72 39.07
N SER A 17 -72.99 -17.69 39.91
CA SER A 17 -73.84 -17.36 41.11
C SER A 17 -73.19 -16.26 41.98
N ILE A 18 -73.83 -15.42 42.82
CA ILE A 18 -75.13 -14.69 42.93
C ILE A 18 -75.12 -13.99 44.35
N VAL A 19 -76.11 -13.14 44.72
CA VAL A 19 -76.31 -12.40 46.02
C VAL A 19 -75.52 -11.07 46.10
N SER A 20 -76.09 -9.86 45.89
CA SER A 20 -77.23 -9.09 46.50
C SER A 20 -76.88 -8.46 47.88
N MET A 21 -77.41 -7.31 48.34
CA MET A 21 -78.75 -6.65 48.38
C MET A 21 -78.57 -5.09 48.49
N LEU A 22 -79.51 -4.13 48.38
CA LEU A 22 -80.98 -3.90 48.12
C LEU A 22 -81.07 -2.63 47.17
N ALA A 23 -82.15 -1.97 46.71
CA ALA A 23 -83.53 -1.58 47.14
C ALA A 23 -83.61 -0.43 48.19
N LEU A 24 -84.63 0.46 48.26
CA LEU A 24 -86.01 0.56 47.71
C LEU A 24 -86.29 1.98 47.12
N VAL A 25 -87.01 2.22 46.01
CA VAL A 25 -88.49 2.21 45.71
C VAL A 25 -89.30 3.45 46.17
N SER A 26 -89.79 4.23 45.17
CA SER A 26 -90.97 5.16 45.19
C SER A 26 -90.91 6.41 46.11
N ALA A 27 -91.79 7.43 46.01
CA ALA A 27 -93.05 7.59 45.27
C ALA A 27 -93.33 9.05 44.83
N CYS A 28 -94.53 9.29 44.27
CA CYS A 28 -95.14 10.59 43.92
C CYS A 28 -95.02 11.65 45.04
N GLY A 29 -95.05 12.96 44.80
CA GLY A 29 -95.52 13.73 43.63
C GLY A 29 -96.84 14.46 43.94
N GLY A 30 -96.88 15.80 43.78
CA GLY A 30 -98.11 16.59 43.90
C GLY A 30 -97.91 18.08 44.24
N GLY A 31 -98.41 18.95 43.35
CA GLY A 31 -98.80 20.35 43.62
C GLY A 31 -97.69 21.42 43.54
N GLU A 32 -97.95 22.65 43.07
CA GLU A 32 -99.11 23.23 42.36
C GLU A 32 -98.59 24.28 41.34
N GLU A 33 -99.39 24.71 40.36
CA GLU A 33 -98.98 25.60 39.26
C GLU A 33 -99.38 27.07 39.51
N GLU A 34 -98.47 28.02 39.25
CA GLU A 34 -98.77 29.44 38.97
C GLU A 34 -98.12 29.81 37.62
N GLU A 35 -98.78 30.63 36.80
CA GLU A 35 -98.31 30.99 35.45
C GLU A 35 -97.27 32.12 35.48
N GLU A 36 -96.05 31.87 34.99
CA GLU A 36 -95.06 32.91 34.64
C GLU A 36 -94.97 33.13 33.12
N ASP A 37 -94.47 34.29 32.71
CA ASP A 37 -94.34 34.74 31.32
C ASP A 37 -93.11 34.08 30.65
N GLU A 38 -93.28 32.82 30.22
CA GLU A 38 -92.23 31.96 29.64
C GLU A 38 -91.57 32.55 28.38
N THR A 39 -90.48 33.30 28.57
CA THR A 39 -89.55 33.67 27.50
C THR A 39 -88.91 32.40 26.93
N SER A 40 -89.06 32.17 25.63
CA SER A 40 -88.54 30.98 24.95
C SER A 40 -87.02 30.88 25.12
N ARG A 41 -86.56 29.81 25.81
CA ARG A 41 -85.16 29.47 25.99
C ARG A 41 -84.79 28.23 25.17
N PHE A 42 -83.60 28.25 24.59
CA PHE A 42 -83.09 27.19 23.73
C PHE A 42 -81.75 26.65 24.21
N THR A 43 -81.56 25.34 24.13
CA THR A 43 -80.31 24.66 24.53
C THR A 43 -79.27 24.73 23.42
N LEU A 44 -78.05 25.14 23.76
CA LEU A 44 -76.85 24.96 22.94
C LEU A 44 -76.05 23.78 23.49
N SER A 45 -76.02 22.67 22.74
CA SER A 45 -75.23 21.49 23.07
C SER A 45 -73.92 21.47 22.28
N VAL A 46 -72.79 21.56 22.98
CA VAL A 46 -71.44 21.53 22.41
C VAL A 46 -70.84 20.14 22.60
N SER A 47 -70.04 19.70 21.63
CA SER A 47 -69.32 18.43 21.64
C SER A 47 -67.91 18.60 21.09
N LYS A 48 -66.95 17.82 21.60
CA LYS A 48 -65.56 17.83 21.13
C LYS A 48 -65.10 16.43 20.74
N SER A 49 -64.35 16.35 19.65
CA SER A 49 -63.62 15.15 19.22
C SER A 49 -62.12 15.44 19.29
N GLY A 50 -61.35 14.61 19.99
CA GLY A 50 -59.93 14.87 20.26
C GLY A 50 -59.68 15.86 21.41
N GLU A 51 -58.41 16.22 21.61
CA GLU A 51 -57.95 16.98 22.78
C GLU A 51 -57.68 18.47 22.54
N GLY A 52 -58.13 19.25 23.50
CA GLY A 52 -58.38 20.69 23.41
C GLY A 52 -59.63 21.07 24.21
N SER A 53 -59.84 22.37 24.40
CA SER A 53 -60.98 22.96 25.13
C SER A 53 -61.82 23.86 24.21
N ILE A 54 -63.07 24.11 24.62
CA ILE A 54 -64.01 25.01 23.95
C ILE A 54 -64.67 25.90 25.00
N THR A 55 -64.64 27.22 24.81
CA THR A 55 -65.26 28.19 25.73
C THR A 55 -66.17 29.18 24.99
N SER A 56 -67.23 29.63 25.66
CA SER A 56 -68.11 30.71 25.18
C SER A 56 -67.72 32.10 25.71
N ASN A 57 -68.09 33.16 24.97
CA ASN A 57 -68.02 34.54 25.43
C ASN A 57 -69.11 34.90 26.47
N SER A 58 -70.29 34.30 26.34
CA SER A 58 -71.33 34.25 27.37
C SER A 58 -70.95 33.23 28.45
N ALA A 59 -71.48 33.37 29.66
CA ALA A 59 -71.37 32.29 30.65
C ALA A 59 -72.10 31.01 30.17
N GLY A 60 -71.70 29.84 30.67
CA GLY A 60 -72.37 28.56 30.43
C GLY A 60 -71.46 27.47 29.85
N ILE A 61 -70.81 27.71 28.71
CA ILE A 61 -69.99 26.69 28.04
C ILE A 61 -68.49 26.83 28.37
N ASP A 62 -67.97 25.85 29.11
CA ASP A 62 -66.54 25.52 29.17
C ASP A 62 -66.42 23.99 29.06
N CYS A 63 -66.31 23.51 27.81
CA CYS A 63 -66.53 22.12 27.44
C CYS A 63 -65.31 21.23 27.72
N GLY A 64 -64.94 21.24 29.00
CA GLY A 64 -64.21 20.23 29.76
C GLY A 64 -64.88 19.91 31.10
N SER A 65 -65.78 20.79 31.60
CA SER A 65 -66.69 20.52 32.72
C SER A 65 -68.17 20.77 32.41
N ASP A 66 -68.51 21.71 31.52
CA ASP A 66 -69.89 21.90 31.05
C ASP A 66 -69.96 22.19 29.55
N CYS A 67 -70.88 21.51 28.87
CA CYS A 67 -71.06 21.53 27.43
C CYS A 67 -72.52 21.79 27.00
N ASN A 68 -73.46 22.06 27.92
CA ASN A 68 -74.88 22.23 27.59
C ASN A 68 -75.52 23.36 28.40
N GLU A 69 -75.77 24.51 27.78
CA GLU A 69 -76.42 25.65 28.43
C GLU A 69 -77.71 26.06 27.69
N THR A 70 -78.67 26.61 28.43
CA THR A 70 -79.88 27.26 27.91
C THR A 70 -79.71 28.77 27.81
N TYR A 71 -80.04 29.33 26.65
CA TYR A 71 -79.99 30.78 26.39
C TYR A 71 -81.34 31.29 25.89
N ASP A 72 -81.65 32.55 26.20
CA ASP A 72 -82.88 33.22 25.73
C ASP A 72 -82.88 33.40 24.21
N GLU A 73 -84.07 33.34 23.59
CA GLU A 73 -84.24 33.49 22.15
C GLU A 73 -83.57 34.77 21.60
N GLY A 74 -82.79 34.62 20.53
CA GLY A 74 -82.03 35.70 19.90
C GLY A 74 -80.64 35.94 20.49
N THR A 75 -80.24 35.26 21.57
CA THR A 75 -78.88 35.33 22.11
C THR A 75 -77.85 34.88 21.08
N ASN A 76 -76.75 35.63 20.92
CA ASN A 76 -75.61 35.25 20.08
C ASN A 76 -74.44 34.77 20.95
N VAL A 77 -74.06 33.50 20.80
CA VAL A 77 -72.99 32.84 21.55
C VAL A 77 -71.78 32.63 20.64
N ALA A 78 -70.62 33.18 21.02
CA ALA A 78 -69.35 33.01 20.33
C ALA A 78 -68.50 31.95 21.03
N LEU A 79 -68.22 30.85 20.35
CA LEU A 79 -67.39 29.72 20.79
C LEU A 79 -65.97 29.83 20.22
N SER A 80 -64.98 29.63 21.09
CA SER A 80 -63.55 29.56 20.74
C SER A 80 -62.97 28.20 21.08
N ALA A 81 -62.13 27.65 20.20
CA ALA A 81 -61.49 26.34 20.36
C ALA A 81 -59.98 26.51 20.59
N THR A 82 -59.43 25.82 21.58
CA THR A 82 -57.98 25.82 21.88
C THR A 82 -57.44 24.39 21.87
N PRO A 83 -56.58 23.99 20.90
CA PRO A 83 -55.98 22.66 20.86
C PRO A 83 -55.11 22.35 22.08
N ALA A 84 -55.06 21.07 22.47
CA ALA A 84 -54.03 20.60 23.39
C ALA A 84 -52.65 20.54 22.71
N SER A 85 -51.58 20.48 23.51
CA SER A 85 -50.21 20.33 22.99
C SER A 85 -50.08 19.05 22.14
N GLY A 86 -49.62 19.19 20.89
CA GLY A 86 -49.54 18.10 19.92
C GLY A 86 -50.80 17.90 19.05
N MET A 87 -51.85 18.69 19.28
CA MET A 87 -53.08 18.70 18.48
C MET A 87 -53.20 20.00 17.65
N GLN A 88 -53.92 19.92 16.54
CA GLN A 88 -54.39 21.06 15.75
C GLN A 88 -55.92 21.08 15.70
N PHE A 89 -56.53 22.26 15.56
CA PHE A 89 -57.97 22.38 15.37
C PHE A 89 -58.32 22.14 13.89
N SER A 90 -59.10 21.10 13.60
CA SER A 90 -59.51 20.76 12.21
C SER A 90 -60.89 21.31 11.82
N GLY A 91 -61.67 21.82 12.77
CA GLY A 91 -62.79 22.74 12.49
C GLY A 91 -64.07 22.49 13.27
N TRP A 92 -65.05 23.37 13.04
CA TRP A 92 -66.41 23.26 13.56
C TRP A 92 -67.34 22.48 12.64
N THR A 93 -68.41 21.94 13.23
CA THR A 93 -69.53 21.26 12.59
C THR A 93 -70.84 21.57 13.34
N GLY A 94 -72.00 21.25 12.74
CA GLY A 94 -73.32 21.56 13.30
C GLY A 94 -73.78 22.97 12.91
N ALA A 95 -74.17 23.79 13.89
CA ALA A 95 -74.59 25.19 13.70
C ALA A 95 -73.46 26.11 13.17
N CYS A 96 -72.21 25.64 13.18
CA CYS A 96 -71.02 26.34 12.69
C CYS A 96 -70.21 25.45 11.75
N SER A 97 -69.34 26.08 10.94
CA SER A 97 -68.35 25.37 10.12
C SER A 97 -67.08 26.21 9.91
N GLY A 98 -65.98 25.55 9.53
CA GLY A 98 -64.69 26.18 9.26
C GLY A 98 -63.75 26.29 10.47
N LEU A 99 -62.67 27.07 10.33
CA LEU A 99 -61.54 27.14 11.26
C LEU A 99 -61.49 28.41 12.14
N ALA A 100 -62.36 29.40 11.88
CA ALA A 100 -62.47 30.62 12.69
C ALA A 100 -63.37 30.41 13.92
N SER A 101 -63.45 31.36 14.84
CA SER A 101 -64.39 31.31 15.98
C SER A 101 -65.84 31.12 15.50
N CYS A 102 -66.56 30.20 16.15
CA CYS A 102 -67.95 29.86 15.83
C CYS A 102 -68.90 30.86 16.48
N ASN A 103 -69.91 31.35 15.75
CA ASN A 103 -70.95 32.23 16.30
C ASN A 103 -72.32 31.61 16.04
N VAL A 104 -73.05 31.26 17.10
CA VAL A 104 -74.39 30.65 17.05
C VAL A 104 -75.44 31.67 17.48
N SER A 105 -76.52 31.79 16.73
CA SER A 105 -77.70 32.57 17.12
C SER A 105 -78.79 31.63 17.62
N MET A 106 -79.28 31.84 18.84
CA MET A 106 -80.20 30.93 19.51
C MET A 106 -81.65 31.20 19.11
N ASN A 107 -82.04 30.66 17.96
CA ASN A 107 -83.39 30.70 17.38
C ASN A 107 -84.08 29.31 17.36
N GLY A 108 -83.59 28.41 18.21
CA GLY A 108 -83.95 27.00 18.31
C GLY A 108 -82.86 26.24 19.07
N ASN A 109 -83.13 25.00 19.47
CA ASN A 109 -82.10 24.14 20.07
C ASN A 109 -81.02 23.83 19.03
N GLN A 110 -79.76 24.12 19.35
CA GLN A 110 -78.63 24.10 18.41
C GLN A 110 -77.55 23.14 18.90
N THR A 111 -76.82 22.51 17.97
CA THR A 111 -75.68 21.64 18.28
C THR A 111 -74.42 22.13 17.58
N VAL A 112 -73.28 22.06 18.26
CA VAL A 112 -71.95 22.35 17.68
C VAL A 112 -70.99 21.22 18.01
N GLY A 113 -70.26 20.75 17.00
CA GLY A 113 -69.13 19.84 17.18
C GLY A 113 -67.82 20.53 16.82
N ALA A 114 -66.77 20.32 17.62
CA ALA A 114 -65.42 20.81 17.34
C ALA A 114 -64.43 19.65 17.25
N SER A 115 -63.60 19.62 16.21
CA SER A 115 -62.64 18.54 15.97
C SER A 115 -61.20 19.00 16.18
N PHE A 116 -60.43 18.18 16.90
CA PHE A 116 -59.00 18.32 17.12
C PHE A 116 -58.27 17.05 16.65
N GLU A 117 -57.21 17.21 15.85
CA GLU A 117 -56.46 16.11 15.23
C GLU A 117 -54.98 16.17 15.62
N VAL A 118 -54.33 14.99 15.67
CA VAL A 118 -52.91 14.87 16.04
C VAL A 118 -52.02 15.47 14.96
N ILE A 119 -51.03 16.27 15.36
CA ILE A 119 -50.00 16.78 14.44
C ILE A 119 -48.98 15.65 14.19
N VAL A 120 -49.06 15.01 13.02
CA VAL A 120 -48.09 13.99 12.59
C VAL A 120 -46.85 14.68 12.02
N THR A 121 -45.75 14.64 12.78
CA THR A 121 -44.48 15.30 12.43
C THR A 121 -43.52 14.43 11.63
N GLU A 122 -43.70 13.11 11.61
CA GLU A 122 -42.83 12.14 10.95
C GLU A 122 -43.62 11.03 10.25
N PHE A 123 -43.05 10.46 9.19
CA PHE A 123 -43.59 9.34 8.43
C PHE A 123 -42.53 8.28 8.16
N GLU A 124 -42.95 7.02 8.14
CA GLU A 124 -42.07 5.86 7.95
C GLU A 124 -41.86 5.53 6.46
N LEU A 125 -40.60 5.33 6.06
CA LEU A 125 -40.23 4.79 4.76
C LEU A 125 -39.66 3.38 4.94
N SER A 126 -40.26 2.38 4.30
CA SER A 126 -39.75 1.01 4.24
C SER A 126 -39.21 0.67 2.86
N VAL A 127 -38.01 0.11 2.76
CA VAL A 127 -37.38 -0.25 1.49
C VAL A 127 -37.04 -1.73 1.47
N SER A 128 -37.57 -2.47 0.50
CA SER A 128 -37.23 -3.87 0.27
C SER A 128 -36.26 -4.04 -0.90
N VAL A 129 -35.50 -5.13 -0.89
CA VAL A 129 -34.52 -5.47 -1.93
C VAL A 129 -34.84 -6.87 -2.45
N GLN A 130 -34.86 -7.01 -3.78
CA GLN A 130 -34.95 -8.29 -4.49
C GLN A 130 -33.67 -8.51 -5.29
N GLY A 131 -33.10 -9.72 -5.26
CA GLY A 131 -31.75 -9.99 -5.77
C GLY A 131 -30.65 -9.47 -4.83
N SER A 132 -29.41 -9.42 -5.32
CA SER A 132 -28.24 -9.03 -4.51
C SER A 132 -27.81 -7.59 -4.80
N GLY A 133 -27.95 -6.74 -3.79
CA GLY A 133 -27.54 -5.33 -3.82
C GLY A 133 -27.88 -4.66 -2.49
N SER A 134 -27.59 -3.37 -2.39
CA SER A 134 -27.94 -2.52 -1.25
C SER A 134 -28.66 -1.26 -1.70
N VAL A 135 -29.41 -0.63 -0.78
CA VAL A 135 -30.03 0.68 -1.00
C VAL A 135 -29.68 1.59 0.16
N SER A 136 -29.14 2.77 -0.13
CA SER A 136 -28.88 3.83 0.84
C SER A 136 -29.80 5.03 0.61
N SER A 137 -29.97 5.88 1.63
CA SER A 137 -30.74 7.11 1.54
C SER A 137 -29.93 8.38 1.83
N SER A 138 -30.39 9.50 1.26
CA SER A 138 -30.03 10.86 1.68
C SER A 138 -31.31 11.69 1.86
N PRO A 139 -31.62 12.21 3.07
CA PRO A 139 -30.89 12.05 4.33
C PRO A 139 -30.71 10.60 4.78
N SER A 140 -29.70 10.35 5.61
CA SER A 140 -29.31 9.01 6.05
C SER A 140 -30.33 8.40 7.02
N GLY A 141 -30.84 7.21 6.69
CA GLY A 141 -31.72 6.41 7.54
C GLY A 141 -31.97 5.00 7.00
N ILE A 142 -32.05 4.84 5.68
CA ILE A 142 -32.07 3.53 5.01
C ILE A 142 -30.64 3.10 4.66
N SER A 143 -30.34 1.84 4.96
CA SER A 143 -29.15 1.10 4.50
C SER A 143 -29.53 -0.38 4.36
N CYS A 144 -30.29 -0.70 3.30
CA CYS A 144 -30.78 -2.04 3.03
C CYS A 144 -29.61 -3.01 2.84
N GLY A 145 -29.61 -4.05 3.66
CA GLY A 145 -28.43 -4.85 4.02
C GLY A 145 -28.39 -5.05 5.53
N ASN A 146 -28.60 -3.97 6.29
CA ASN A 146 -28.81 -4.02 7.75
C ASN A 146 -30.11 -3.32 8.21
N THR A 147 -30.47 -2.18 7.63
CA THR A 147 -31.58 -1.33 8.11
C THR A 147 -32.47 -0.89 6.95
N CYS A 148 -33.65 -1.51 6.85
CA CYS A 148 -34.59 -1.36 5.74
C CYS A 148 -35.78 -0.44 6.04
N LEU A 149 -35.75 0.30 7.15
CA LEU A 149 -36.88 1.04 7.72
C LEU A 149 -36.38 2.27 8.46
N ALA A 150 -36.96 3.45 8.21
CA ALA A 150 -36.63 4.68 8.94
C ALA A 150 -37.77 5.71 8.92
N SER A 151 -37.90 6.48 9.99
CA SER A 151 -38.79 7.65 10.07
C SER A 151 -38.12 8.89 9.52
N TYR A 152 -38.89 9.74 8.83
CA TYR A 152 -38.46 11.00 8.25
C TYR A 152 -39.47 12.11 8.54
N ALA A 153 -39.00 13.34 8.76
CA ALA A 153 -39.86 14.49 9.02
C ALA A 153 -40.87 14.73 7.89
N SER A 154 -42.07 15.18 8.25
CA SER A 154 -43.12 15.56 7.31
C SER A 154 -42.62 16.60 6.30
N SER A 155 -42.95 16.40 5.02
CA SER A 155 -42.51 17.18 3.86
C SER A 155 -40.99 17.16 3.57
N SER A 156 -40.22 16.27 4.20
CA SER A 156 -38.81 16.06 3.80
C SER A 156 -38.71 15.29 2.47
N ALA A 157 -37.64 15.58 1.72
CA ALA A 157 -37.29 14.88 0.49
C ALA A 157 -36.20 13.84 0.79
N VAL A 158 -36.39 12.59 0.34
CA VAL A 158 -35.47 11.46 0.51
C VAL A 158 -35.09 10.91 -0.87
N LEU A 159 -33.80 10.98 -1.20
CA LEU A 159 -33.20 10.32 -2.35
C LEU A 159 -32.76 8.90 -1.95
N LEU A 160 -33.17 7.89 -2.71
CA LEU A 160 -32.66 6.52 -2.59
C LEU A 160 -31.68 6.20 -3.72
N THR A 161 -30.56 5.57 -3.35
CA THR A 161 -29.50 5.13 -4.27
C THR A 161 -29.33 3.61 -4.16
N ALA A 162 -29.47 2.91 -5.29
CA ALA A 162 -29.26 1.48 -5.39
C ALA A 162 -27.81 1.17 -5.81
N ASN A 163 -27.16 0.23 -5.12
CA ASN A 163 -25.81 -0.23 -5.43
C ASN A 163 -25.87 -1.75 -5.63
N ALA A 164 -25.57 -2.23 -6.84
CA ALA A 164 -25.62 -3.67 -7.12
C ALA A 164 -24.45 -4.42 -6.47
N ALA A 165 -24.66 -5.69 -6.12
CA ALA A 165 -23.56 -6.56 -5.69
C ALA A 165 -22.69 -7.00 -6.88
N SER A 166 -21.48 -7.49 -6.62
CA SER A 166 -20.65 -8.08 -7.69
C SER A 166 -21.38 -9.24 -8.38
N GLY A 167 -21.38 -9.25 -9.71
CA GLY A 167 -22.16 -10.19 -10.52
C GLY A 167 -23.66 -9.88 -10.63
N PHE A 168 -24.12 -8.72 -10.16
CA PHE A 168 -25.51 -8.27 -10.28
C PHE A 168 -25.58 -6.86 -10.89
N GLU A 169 -26.71 -6.54 -11.52
CA GLU A 169 -27.06 -5.21 -12.01
C GLU A 169 -28.36 -4.70 -11.36
N PHE A 170 -28.53 -3.37 -11.30
CA PHE A 170 -29.77 -2.76 -10.83
C PHE A 170 -30.74 -2.59 -12.00
N ILE A 171 -31.94 -3.16 -11.88
CA ILE A 171 -32.96 -3.13 -12.94
C ILE A 171 -33.90 -1.94 -12.75
N ASN A 172 -34.60 -1.85 -11.63
CA ASN A 172 -35.62 -0.84 -11.41
C ASN A 172 -36.06 -0.68 -9.94
N TRP A 173 -36.65 0.48 -9.66
CA TRP A 173 -37.51 0.74 -8.50
C TRP A 173 -38.96 0.33 -8.77
N GLN A 174 -39.70 -0.01 -7.72
CA GLN A 174 -41.17 -0.14 -7.70
C GLN A 174 -41.75 0.46 -6.41
N GLY A 175 -43.01 0.93 -6.46
CA GLY A 175 -43.73 1.45 -5.29
C GLY A 175 -43.84 2.97 -5.34
N ALA A 176 -43.39 3.66 -4.26
CA ALA A 176 -43.40 5.12 -4.18
C ALA A 176 -42.51 5.81 -5.24
N CYS A 177 -41.55 5.09 -5.82
CA CYS A 177 -40.80 5.48 -7.01
C CYS A 177 -40.69 4.29 -7.98
N ASN A 178 -40.58 4.54 -9.28
CA ASN A 178 -40.68 3.52 -10.33
C ASN A 178 -39.71 3.80 -11.48
N GLY A 179 -39.19 2.74 -12.11
CA GLY A 179 -38.23 2.82 -13.23
C GLY A 179 -36.76 2.73 -12.80
N SER A 180 -35.83 2.87 -13.74
CA SER A 180 -34.38 2.67 -13.51
C SER A 180 -33.59 3.94 -13.14
N GLY A 181 -34.25 5.11 -13.09
CA GLY A 181 -33.62 6.38 -12.72
C GLY A 181 -33.46 6.59 -11.21
N ALA A 182 -33.03 7.79 -10.81
CA ALA A 182 -32.91 8.17 -9.40
C ALA A 182 -34.27 8.24 -8.69
N CYS A 183 -34.41 7.58 -7.55
CA CYS A 183 -35.63 7.54 -6.76
C CYS A 183 -35.67 8.69 -5.75
N ASN A 184 -36.53 9.69 -5.97
CA ASN A 184 -36.77 10.78 -5.03
C ASN A 184 -38.19 10.70 -4.47
N ILE A 185 -38.33 10.77 -3.14
CA ILE A 185 -39.57 10.58 -2.41
C ILE A 185 -39.82 11.80 -1.51
N ASN A 186 -41.03 12.36 -1.53
CA ASN A 186 -41.44 13.38 -0.56
C ASN A 186 -42.31 12.73 0.51
N MET A 187 -41.94 12.90 1.78
CA MET A 187 -42.55 12.21 2.92
C MET A 187 -43.78 12.96 3.44
N SER A 188 -44.94 12.72 2.83
CA SER A 188 -46.26 13.24 3.25
C SER A 188 -47.18 12.18 3.87
N GLN A 189 -46.76 10.93 3.87
CA GLN A 189 -47.41 9.74 4.43
C GLN A 189 -46.37 8.60 4.51
N ASN A 190 -46.67 7.53 5.24
CA ASN A 190 -45.83 6.33 5.25
C ASN A 190 -45.77 5.72 3.84
N GLN A 191 -44.58 5.31 3.39
CA GLN A 191 -44.32 4.91 2.01
C GLN A 191 -43.44 3.66 1.91
N GLN A 192 -43.58 2.93 0.79
CA GLN A 192 -42.84 1.70 0.53
C GLN A 192 -42.18 1.73 -0.85
N VAL A 193 -40.95 1.21 -0.94
CA VAL A 193 -40.19 1.03 -2.18
C VAL A 193 -39.60 -0.36 -2.25
N THR A 194 -39.47 -0.89 -3.47
CA THR A 194 -38.69 -2.09 -3.78
C THR A 194 -37.59 -1.73 -4.76
N ALA A 195 -36.36 -2.16 -4.50
CA ALA A 195 -35.27 -2.17 -5.47
C ALA A 195 -35.07 -3.60 -6.01
N THR A 196 -35.09 -3.76 -7.33
CA THR A 196 -34.83 -5.05 -7.99
C THR A 196 -33.45 -5.05 -8.62
N PHE A 197 -32.63 -6.01 -8.19
CA PHE A 197 -31.35 -6.36 -8.79
C PHE A 197 -31.47 -7.73 -9.46
N GLN A 198 -30.78 -7.92 -10.59
CA GLN A 198 -30.73 -9.20 -11.31
C GLN A 198 -29.29 -9.68 -11.42
N ALA A 199 -29.08 -10.99 -11.35
CA ALA A 199 -27.76 -11.57 -11.60
C ALA A 199 -27.39 -11.36 -13.08
N VAL A 200 -26.19 -10.82 -13.33
CA VAL A 200 -25.63 -10.69 -14.68
C VAL A 200 -25.26 -12.09 -15.14
N SER A 201 -26.07 -12.68 -16.03
CA SER A 201 -25.84 -14.01 -16.56
C SER A 201 -24.68 -14.00 -17.56
N VAL A 202 -23.46 -14.21 -17.06
CA VAL A 202 -22.32 -14.54 -17.93
C VAL A 202 -22.58 -15.89 -18.59
N GLU A 203 -22.51 -15.94 -19.91
CA GLU A 203 -22.39 -17.20 -20.63
C GLU A 203 -21.00 -17.78 -20.37
N THR A 204 -20.91 -19.09 -20.14
CA THR A 204 -19.66 -19.77 -19.82
C THR A 204 -19.55 -21.07 -20.62
N TYR A 205 -18.31 -21.47 -20.92
CA TYR A 205 -18.00 -22.60 -21.77
C TYR A 205 -16.81 -23.40 -21.24
N THR A 206 -16.95 -24.72 -21.22
CA THR A 206 -15.92 -25.64 -20.75
C THR A 206 -14.86 -25.90 -21.83
N LEU A 207 -13.59 -25.80 -21.44
CA LEU A 207 -12.43 -26.24 -22.20
C LEU A 207 -11.92 -27.54 -21.56
N THR A 208 -12.00 -28.66 -22.28
CA THR A 208 -11.47 -29.95 -21.81
C THR A 208 -10.18 -30.29 -22.54
N ILE A 209 -9.11 -30.53 -21.80
CA ILE A 209 -7.81 -30.95 -22.34
C ILE A 209 -7.63 -32.46 -22.19
N SER A 210 -7.12 -33.09 -23.23
CA SER A 210 -6.58 -34.46 -23.18
C SER A 210 -5.06 -34.43 -23.23
N VAL A 211 -4.39 -35.34 -22.52
CA VAL A 211 -2.94 -35.54 -22.61
C VAL A 211 -2.66 -36.96 -23.07
N THR A 212 -1.75 -37.12 -24.02
CA THR A 212 -1.17 -38.41 -24.43
C THR A 212 0.35 -38.38 -24.31
N GLY A 213 0.98 -39.49 -23.95
CA GLY A 213 2.38 -39.53 -23.51
C GLY A 213 2.56 -39.06 -22.05
N GLN A 214 3.78 -38.68 -21.67
CA GLN A 214 4.10 -38.12 -20.34
C GLN A 214 4.50 -36.65 -20.47
N GLY A 215 3.93 -35.82 -19.61
CA GLY A 215 3.97 -34.36 -19.64
C GLY A 215 2.70 -33.76 -19.03
N SER A 216 2.72 -32.45 -18.82
CA SER A 216 1.65 -31.68 -18.19
C SER A 216 1.20 -30.51 -19.07
N VAL A 217 0.00 -29.97 -18.79
CA VAL A 217 -0.55 -28.79 -19.48
C VAL A 217 -1.12 -27.84 -18.44
N SER A 218 -0.78 -26.56 -18.58
CA SER A 218 -1.29 -25.47 -17.75
C SER A 218 -2.01 -24.41 -18.60
N SER A 219 -2.94 -23.67 -18.00
CA SER A 219 -3.65 -22.57 -18.67
C SER A 219 -3.36 -21.18 -18.08
N ASN A 220 -3.49 -20.15 -18.92
CA ASN A 220 -3.64 -18.75 -18.52
C ASN A 220 -4.87 -18.16 -19.25
N PRO A 221 -5.96 -17.74 -18.57
CA PRO A 221 -6.16 -17.71 -17.12
C PRO A 221 -6.01 -19.08 -16.45
N VAL A 222 -5.58 -19.07 -15.19
CA VAL A 222 -5.34 -20.29 -14.41
C VAL A 222 -6.65 -21.04 -14.14
N GLY A 223 -6.62 -22.36 -14.28
CA GLY A 223 -7.74 -23.26 -14.02
C GLY A 223 -7.48 -24.70 -14.44
N ILE A 224 -6.77 -24.90 -15.56
CA ILE A 224 -6.35 -26.23 -16.03
C ILE A 224 -4.91 -26.52 -15.56
N GLN A 225 -4.69 -27.72 -15.00
CA GLN A 225 -3.41 -28.27 -14.57
C GLN A 225 -3.39 -29.80 -14.80
N CYS A 226 -3.22 -30.19 -16.06
CA CYS A 226 -3.37 -31.56 -16.50
C CYS A 226 -2.38 -32.50 -15.81
N GLY A 227 -2.93 -33.54 -15.20
CA GLY A 227 -2.27 -34.39 -14.21
C GLY A 227 -3.16 -34.59 -12.98
N ASN A 228 -3.84 -33.52 -12.55
CA ASN A 228 -4.90 -33.57 -11.53
C ASN A 228 -6.24 -33.01 -12.03
N ASP A 229 -6.24 -31.89 -12.76
CA ASP A 229 -7.45 -31.31 -13.36
C ASP A 229 -7.21 -30.91 -14.82
N CYS A 230 -8.06 -31.42 -15.71
CA CYS A 230 -7.95 -31.26 -17.15
C CYS A 230 -9.13 -30.49 -17.77
N SER A 231 -10.03 -29.89 -16.98
CA SER A 231 -11.26 -29.29 -17.54
C SER A 231 -11.82 -28.13 -16.72
N GLU A 232 -11.64 -26.90 -17.20
CA GLU A 232 -12.19 -25.68 -16.59
C GLU A 232 -13.25 -25.01 -17.46
N THR A 233 -14.16 -24.26 -16.85
CA THR A 233 -15.22 -23.48 -17.51
C THR A 233 -14.92 -21.98 -17.45
N PHE A 234 -14.66 -21.40 -18.62
CA PHE A 234 -14.29 -19.99 -18.77
C PHE A 234 -15.49 -19.14 -19.26
N ASN A 235 -15.42 -17.82 -19.12
CA ASN A 235 -16.47 -16.91 -19.60
C ASN A 235 -16.45 -16.81 -21.14
N ASN A 236 -17.61 -16.50 -21.73
CA ASN A 236 -17.73 -16.26 -23.18
C ASN A 236 -16.78 -15.13 -23.61
N GLY A 237 -15.91 -15.42 -24.58
CA GLY A 237 -14.90 -14.52 -25.11
C GLY A 237 -13.53 -14.54 -24.40
N THR A 238 -13.36 -15.30 -23.31
CA THR A 238 -12.04 -15.49 -22.69
C THR A 238 -11.10 -16.22 -23.66
N SER A 239 -9.93 -15.63 -23.98
CA SER A 239 -8.86 -16.35 -24.71
C SER A 239 -7.96 -17.06 -23.71
N VAL A 240 -7.93 -18.39 -23.77
CA VAL A 240 -7.16 -19.24 -22.85
C VAL A 240 -5.88 -19.67 -23.54
N ALA A 241 -4.73 -19.17 -23.09
CA ALA A 241 -3.43 -19.66 -23.50
C ALA A 241 -3.14 -21.00 -22.81
N LEU A 242 -2.57 -21.96 -23.54
CA LEU A 242 -2.20 -23.29 -23.06
C LEU A 242 -0.70 -23.51 -23.25
N THR A 243 -0.03 -23.95 -22.18
CA THR A 243 1.40 -24.26 -22.15
C THR A 243 1.58 -25.74 -21.82
N ALA A 244 2.25 -26.47 -22.71
CA ALA A 244 2.60 -27.87 -22.54
C ALA A 244 4.06 -28.01 -22.06
N THR A 245 4.28 -28.85 -21.05
CA THR A 245 5.61 -29.13 -20.49
C THR A 245 5.83 -30.64 -20.54
N ALA A 246 6.83 -31.11 -21.29
CA ALA A 246 7.13 -32.54 -21.40
C ALA A 246 7.84 -33.06 -20.15
N ASP A 247 7.56 -34.31 -19.78
CA ASP A 247 8.30 -35.00 -18.71
C ASP A 247 9.68 -35.48 -19.21
N SER A 248 10.59 -35.76 -18.27
CA SER A 248 11.96 -36.21 -18.59
C SER A 248 11.97 -37.46 -19.49
N GLY A 249 12.53 -37.33 -20.69
CA GLY A 249 12.59 -38.40 -21.69
C GLY A 249 11.44 -38.39 -22.71
N PHE A 250 10.60 -37.35 -22.69
CA PHE A 250 9.52 -37.13 -23.65
C PHE A 250 9.71 -35.78 -24.36
N VAL A 251 9.17 -35.66 -25.58
CA VAL A 251 9.11 -34.40 -26.33
C VAL A 251 7.66 -34.05 -26.66
N PHE A 252 7.35 -32.76 -26.71
CA PHE A 252 6.03 -32.27 -27.09
C PHE A 252 5.87 -32.31 -28.62
N ALA A 253 5.15 -33.31 -29.13
CA ALA A 253 4.89 -33.49 -30.56
C ALA A 253 3.84 -32.51 -31.12
N GLY A 254 3.12 -31.79 -30.25
CA GLY A 254 2.21 -30.71 -30.60
C GLY A 254 0.78 -30.89 -30.12
N TRP A 255 -0.08 -29.93 -30.49
CA TRP A 255 -1.49 -29.92 -30.17
C TRP A 255 -2.37 -30.55 -31.26
N GLY A 256 -3.53 -31.07 -30.85
CA GLY A 256 -4.67 -31.39 -31.70
C GLY A 256 -6.00 -30.91 -31.10
N GLY A 257 -7.11 -31.17 -31.80
CA GLY A 257 -8.45 -30.70 -31.42
C GLY A 257 -8.70 -29.26 -31.89
N ASP A 258 -9.24 -28.41 -31.03
CA ASP A 258 -9.37 -26.96 -31.24
C ASP A 258 -8.03 -26.19 -31.16
N CYS A 259 -6.92 -26.92 -30.95
CA CYS A 259 -5.54 -26.44 -31.06
C CYS A 259 -4.77 -27.20 -32.15
N SER A 260 -3.70 -26.61 -32.68
CA SER A 260 -2.81 -27.28 -33.64
C SER A 260 -1.38 -26.71 -33.61
N GLY A 261 -0.41 -27.49 -34.08
CA GLY A 261 1.01 -27.10 -34.14
C GLY A 261 1.78 -27.32 -32.84
N THR A 262 3.06 -26.96 -32.81
CA THR A 262 3.99 -27.22 -31.70
C THR A 262 4.25 -26.03 -30.77
N GLN A 263 3.78 -24.83 -31.13
CA GLN A 263 3.90 -23.62 -30.30
C GLN A 263 2.78 -23.54 -29.26
N SER A 264 2.81 -22.55 -28.36
CA SER A 264 1.74 -22.29 -27.39
C SER A 264 0.39 -22.04 -28.10
N CYS A 265 -0.67 -22.72 -27.65
CA CYS A 265 -2.00 -22.55 -28.23
C CYS A 265 -2.76 -21.44 -27.49
N SER A 266 -3.59 -20.66 -28.20
CA SER A 266 -4.58 -19.77 -27.58
C SER A 266 -5.98 -20.12 -28.08
N VAL A 267 -6.89 -20.40 -27.13
CA VAL A 267 -8.23 -20.92 -27.37
C VAL A 267 -9.28 -19.87 -26.98
N PRO A 268 -9.93 -19.18 -27.95
CA PRO A 268 -11.00 -18.23 -27.64
C PRO A 268 -12.30 -18.98 -27.30
N MET A 269 -12.70 -18.90 -26.04
CA MET A 269 -13.86 -19.61 -25.47
C MET A 269 -15.17 -18.93 -25.86
N THR A 270 -15.57 -19.10 -27.12
CA THR A 270 -16.85 -18.68 -27.72
C THR A 270 -17.88 -19.81 -27.81
N THR A 271 -17.45 -21.03 -27.47
CA THR A 271 -18.22 -22.28 -27.39
C THR A 271 -17.50 -23.21 -26.41
N ALA A 272 -18.12 -24.29 -25.98
CA ALA A 272 -17.36 -25.41 -25.40
C ALA A 272 -16.36 -25.95 -26.45
N ARG A 273 -15.16 -26.35 -26.00
CA ARG A 273 -14.02 -26.71 -26.84
C ARG A 273 -13.18 -27.82 -26.21
N SER A 274 -12.39 -28.52 -27.01
CA SER A 274 -11.40 -29.47 -26.50
C SER A 274 -10.11 -29.50 -27.32
N ALA A 275 -8.99 -29.67 -26.62
CA ALA A 275 -7.68 -29.79 -27.23
C ALA A 275 -6.91 -30.99 -26.65
N THR A 276 -5.98 -31.53 -27.43
CA THR A 276 -5.11 -32.63 -27.01
C THR A 276 -3.67 -32.14 -27.04
N ALA A 277 -2.94 -32.26 -25.94
CA ALA A 277 -1.48 -32.20 -25.94
C ALA A 277 -0.93 -33.60 -26.19
N GLN A 278 -0.14 -33.76 -27.25
CA GLN A 278 0.55 -35.01 -27.54
C GLN A 278 2.03 -34.89 -27.20
N PHE A 279 2.44 -35.66 -26.20
CA PHE A 279 3.84 -35.99 -25.92
C PHE A 279 4.16 -37.36 -26.50
N VAL A 280 5.40 -37.55 -26.94
CA VAL A 280 5.93 -38.85 -27.37
C VAL A 280 7.22 -39.14 -26.62
N GLU A 281 7.56 -40.42 -26.42
CA GLU A 281 8.89 -40.80 -25.96
C GLU A 281 9.92 -40.18 -26.91
N ALA A 282 10.97 -39.58 -26.35
CA ALA A 282 12.06 -39.01 -27.13
C ALA A 282 12.79 -40.16 -27.86
N SER A 283 12.45 -40.37 -29.13
CA SER A 283 13.10 -41.36 -29.96
C SER A 283 14.59 -41.02 -30.08
N ALA A 284 15.45 -41.96 -29.69
CA ALA A 284 16.89 -41.87 -29.91
C ALA A 284 17.26 -42.11 -31.39
N GLU A 285 16.61 -41.35 -32.27
CA GLU A 285 17.07 -41.10 -33.64
C GLU A 285 18.07 -39.94 -33.51
N ASN A 286 19.32 -40.18 -33.90
CA ASN A 286 20.31 -39.13 -34.01
C ASN A 286 20.31 -38.60 -35.44
N PHE A 287 20.43 -37.28 -35.60
CA PHE A 287 20.58 -36.59 -36.86
C PHE A 287 21.96 -35.95 -36.96
N ASP A 288 22.62 -36.17 -38.10
CA ASP A 288 23.98 -35.68 -38.32
C ASP A 288 23.96 -34.20 -38.71
N LEU A 289 24.69 -33.38 -37.97
CA LEU A 289 25.06 -32.03 -38.35
C LEU A 289 26.45 -32.05 -38.97
N THR A 290 26.55 -31.75 -40.27
CA THR A 290 27.85 -31.62 -40.96
C THR A 290 28.17 -30.15 -41.21
N VAL A 291 29.30 -29.67 -40.70
CA VAL A 291 29.73 -28.28 -40.85
C VAL A 291 30.95 -28.21 -41.78
N THR A 292 30.89 -27.33 -42.79
CA THR A 292 32.00 -27.06 -43.70
C THR A 292 32.59 -25.69 -43.36
N SER A 293 33.80 -25.67 -42.78
CA SER A 293 34.55 -24.43 -42.58
C SER A 293 35.34 -24.07 -43.84
N GLY A 294 35.44 -22.78 -44.17
CA GLY A 294 36.41 -22.27 -45.14
C GLY A 294 37.85 -22.44 -44.64
N SER A 295 38.84 -22.25 -45.51
CA SER A 295 40.25 -22.52 -45.20
C SER A 295 40.93 -21.53 -44.23
N ASN A 296 40.17 -20.56 -43.71
CA ASN A 296 40.68 -19.38 -42.99
C ASN A 296 39.82 -19.10 -41.73
N GLY A 297 39.46 -20.15 -40.99
CA GLY A 297 38.70 -20.10 -39.75
C GLY A 297 38.14 -21.47 -39.35
N SER A 298 37.73 -21.61 -38.10
CA SER A 298 37.04 -22.80 -37.57
C SER A 298 35.58 -22.48 -37.18
N VAL A 299 34.84 -23.52 -36.79
CA VAL A 299 33.47 -23.43 -36.28
C VAL A 299 33.33 -24.39 -35.12
N THR A 300 32.77 -23.93 -34.00
CA THR A 300 32.46 -24.75 -32.82
C THR A 300 30.98 -24.76 -32.50
N SER A 301 30.52 -25.71 -31.69
CA SER A 301 29.09 -25.85 -31.31
C SER A 301 28.82 -25.77 -29.82
N SER A 302 27.60 -25.35 -29.47
CA SER A 302 26.95 -25.61 -28.18
C SER A 302 25.58 -26.26 -28.43
N PRO A 303 25.31 -27.48 -27.93
CA PRO A 303 26.20 -28.37 -27.17
C PRO A 303 27.47 -28.77 -27.93
N SER A 304 28.55 -29.00 -27.18
CA SER A 304 29.87 -29.36 -27.73
C SER A 304 29.83 -30.66 -28.52
N GLY A 305 30.38 -30.64 -29.73
CA GLY A 305 30.52 -31.82 -30.61
C GLY A 305 31.17 -31.49 -31.95
N ILE A 306 30.86 -30.32 -32.52
CA ILE A 306 31.59 -29.76 -33.66
C ILE A 306 32.79 -28.92 -33.17
N ASP A 307 33.96 -29.16 -33.77
CA ASP A 307 35.13 -28.27 -33.73
C ASP A 307 35.91 -28.39 -35.04
N CYS A 308 35.55 -27.56 -36.03
CA CYS A 308 36.00 -27.61 -37.41
C CYS A 308 37.47 -27.17 -37.64
N GLY A 309 38.37 -27.59 -36.76
CA GLY A 309 39.79 -27.84 -37.06
C GLY A 309 40.15 -29.33 -37.05
N SER A 310 39.38 -30.17 -36.35
CA SER A 310 39.63 -31.62 -36.27
C SER A 310 38.37 -32.51 -36.36
N ASP A 311 37.19 -32.02 -36.00
CA ASP A 311 35.92 -32.74 -36.23
C ASP A 311 34.83 -31.81 -36.77
N CYS A 312 34.22 -32.23 -37.87
CA CYS A 312 33.27 -31.45 -38.65
C CYS A 312 31.87 -32.09 -38.70
N SER A 313 31.63 -33.16 -37.93
CA SER A 313 30.40 -33.93 -37.97
C SER A 313 30.03 -34.54 -36.62
N GLU A 314 28.87 -34.17 -36.07
CA GLU A 314 28.34 -34.74 -34.83
C GLU A 314 26.88 -35.19 -35.03
N SER A 315 26.51 -36.29 -34.38
CA SER A 315 25.19 -36.93 -34.45
C SER A 315 24.36 -36.54 -33.23
N TYR A 316 23.64 -35.41 -33.30
CA TYR A 316 22.78 -34.91 -32.21
C TYR A 316 21.44 -35.65 -32.13
N LEU A 317 20.80 -35.70 -30.96
CA LEU A 317 19.44 -36.25 -30.81
C LEU A 317 18.39 -35.36 -31.48
N ASP A 318 17.30 -35.96 -31.96
CA ASP A 318 16.12 -35.20 -32.42
C ASP A 318 15.63 -34.19 -31.37
N GLY A 319 15.30 -32.99 -31.82
CA GLY A 319 14.92 -31.85 -30.98
C GLY A 319 16.08 -31.07 -30.34
N THR A 320 17.34 -31.45 -30.54
CA THR A 320 18.49 -30.72 -29.95
C THR A 320 18.69 -29.37 -30.63
N ASP A 321 18.52 -28.26 -29.91
CA ASP A 321 18.98 -26.94 -30.35
C ASP A 321 20.51 -26.86 -30.33
N VAL A 322 21.12 -26.54 -31.48
CA VAL A 322 22.57 -26.37 -31.64
C VAL A 322 22.87 -24.94 -32.10
N ALA A 323 23.71 -24.24 -31.34
CA ALA A 323 24.28 -22.95 -31.71
C ALA A 323 25.69 -23.15 -32.27
N LEU A 324 25.96 -22.62 -33.47
CA LEU A 324 27.27 -22.64 -34.12
C LEU A 324 27.96 -21.28 -34.03
N THR A 325 29.21 -21.29 -33.58
CA THR A 325 30.08 -20.11 -33.45
C THR A 325 31.23 -20.21 -34.44
N ALA A 326 31.32 -19.28 -35.38
CA ALA A 326 32.46 -19.17 -36.28
C ALA A 326 33.62 -18.44 -35.57
N VAL A 327 34.85 -18.94 -35.73
CA VAL A 327 36.08 -18.33 -35.23
C VAL A 327 37.00 -18.10 -36.44
N PRO A 328 37.01 -16.89 -37.03
CA PRO A 328 37.87 -16.58 -38.17
C PRO A 328 39.36 -16.68 -37.80
N ASP A 329 40.20 -17.08 -38.76
CA ASP A 329 41.65 -16.96 -38.61
C ASP A 329 42.09 -15.49 -38.68
N ALA A 330 43.29 -15.20 -38.15
CA ALA A 330 43.83 -13.85 -38.12
C ALA A 330 43.93 -13.22 -39.52
N GLY A 331 43.18 -12.14 -39.74
CA GLY A 331 43.05 -11.46 -41.04
C GLY A 331 41.75 -11.74 -41.80
N PHE A 332 40.87 -12.60 -41.27
CA PHE A 332 39.61 -12.98 -41.91
C PHE A 332 38.39 -12.64 -41.05
N GLN A 333 37.22 -12.56 -41.68
CA GLN A 333 35.91 -12.44 -41.03
C GLN A 333 34.93 -13.43 -41.63
N LEU A 334 33.86 -13.77 -40.90
CA LEU A 334 32.74 -14.52 -41.47
C LEU A 334 31.98 -13.60 -42.46
N ALA A 335 32.01 -13.95 -43.75
CA ALA A 335 31.22 -13.27 -44.78
C ALA A 335 29.75 -13.69 -44.71
N GLU A 336 29.49 -15.00 -44.64
CA GLU A 336 28.16 -15.57 -44.52
C GLU A 336 28.17 -17.00 -43.99
N TRP A 337 27.10 -17.37 -43.28
CA TRP A 337 26.61 -18.75 -43.23
C TRP A 337 25.81 -19.07 -44.49
N SER A 338 25.89 -20.32 -44.95
CA SER A 338 24.99 -20.88 -45.97
C SER A 338 24.61 -22.34 -45.66
N GLY A 339 23.63 -22.89 -46.38
CA GLY A 339 23.06 -24.21 -46.11
C GLY A 339 21.85 -24.12 -45.17
N SER A 340 21.94 -24.73 -43.99
CA SER A 340 20.87 -24.73 -42.97
C SER A 340 20.83 -23.46 -42.11
N CYS A 341 21.76 -22.53 -42.33
CA CYS A 341 21.82 -21.17 -41.78
C CYS A 341 22.08 -20.18 -42.92
N SER A 342 21.86 -18.88 -42.70
CA SER A 342 22.01 -17.85 -43.73
C SER A 342 22.48 -16.49 -43.17
N GLY A 343 23.39 -15.83 -43.88
CA GLY A 343 23.85 -14.45 -43.58
C GLY A 343 24.96 -14.38 -42.53
N ALA A 344 25.40 -13.18 -42.18
CA ALA A 344 26.58 -12.93 -41.32
C ALA A 344 26.31 -12.92 -39.79
N GLY A 345 25.12 -13.34 -39.36
CA GLY A 345 24.71 -13.34 -37.94
C GLY A 345 25.12 -14.61 -37.17
N SER A 346 24.51 -14.83 -36.01
CA SER A 346 24.61 -16.11 -35.28
C SER A 346 23.81 -17.22 -35.97
N CYS A 347 24.32 -18.45 -35.97
CA CYS A 347 23.67 -19.63 -36.56
C CYS A 347 23.15 -20.57 -35.46
N ASN A 348 21.83 -20.52 -35.18
CA ASN A 348 21.15 -21.39 -34.21
C ASN A 348 20.14 -22.27 -34.93
N LEU A 349 20.14 -23.59 -34.67
CA LEU A 349 19.35 -24.56 -35.43
C LEU A 349 18.91 -25.79 -34.59
N THR A 350 17.62 -26.09 -34.59
CA THR A 350 17.05 -27.29 -33.93
C THR A 350 17.24 -28.54 -34.79
N MET A 351 17.96 -29.55 -34.34
CA MET A 351 18.23 -30.78 -35.10
C MET A 351 16.97 -31.66 -35.19
N SER A 352 16.29 -31.59 -36.34
CA SER A 352 15.03 -32.31 -36.64
C SER A 352 15.09 -33.19 -37.90
N GLN A 353 16.31 -33.32 -38.44
CA GLN A 353 16.72 -34.08 -39.63
C GLN A 353 18.23 -33.85 -39.80
N ASN A 354 18.92 -34.68 -40.60
CA ASN A 354 20.31 -34.37 -40.98
C ASN A 354 20.40 -32.99 -41.64
N ARG A 355 21.42 -32.22 -41.27
CA ARG A 355 21.62 -30.82 -41.70
C ARG A 355 23.07 -30.56 -42.09
N SER A 356 23.24 -29.63 -43.01
CA SER A 356 24.56 -29.14 -43.39
C SER A 356 24.63 -27.61 -43.33
N VAL A 357 25.74 -27.09 -42.83
CA VAL A 357 26.03 -25.65 -42.73
C VAL A 357 27.42 -25.39 -43.30
N THR A 358 27.60 -24.28 -44.01
CA THR A 358 28.92 -23.81 -44.49
C THR A 358 29.20 -22.44 -43.93
N ALA A 359 30.41 -22.23 -43.38
CA ALA A 359 30.93 -20.94 -42.97
C ALA A 359 31.89 -20.41 -44.05
N THR A 360 31.49 -19.36 -44.75
CA THR A 360 32.33 -18.67 -45.73
C THR A 360 33.10 -17.55 -45.04
N PHE A 361 34.43 -17.65 -45.00
CA PHE A 361 35.31 -16.60 -44.48
C PHE A 361 35.89 -15.77 -45.63
N GLU A 362 35.83 -14.45 -45.52
CA GLU A 362 36.48 -13.51 -46.44
C GLU A 362 37.66 -12.80 -45.78
N GLU A 363 38.62 -12.39 -46.59
CA GLU A 363 39.78 -11.60 -46.14
C GLU A 363 39.30 -10.21 -45.72
N VAL A 364 39.53 -9.82 -44.47
CA VAL A 364 39.26 -8.45 -44.00
C VAL A 364 40.20 -7.53 -44.76
N SER A 365 39.68 -6.42 -45.31
CA SER A 365 40.57 -5.50 -46.03
C SER A 365 41.69 -5.03 -45.10
N THR A 366 42.92 -5.34 -45.51
CA THR A 366 44.16 -4.93 -44.83
C THR A 366 44.52 -3.45 -45.09
N ASP A 367 43.55 -2.69 -45.61
CA ASP A 367 43.49 -1.23 -45.49
C ASP A 367 43.36 -0.82 -44.01
N GLN A 368 44.45 -0.93 -43.27
CA GLN A 368 44.54 -0.38 -41.92
C GLN A 368 44.42 1.14 -41.97
N VAL A 369 43.68 1.68 -41.00
CA VAL A 369 43.46 3.11 -40.81
C VAL A 369 43.82 3.50 -39.40
N THR A 370 44.76 4.44 -39.28
CA THR A 370 45.34 4.83 -37.99
C THR A 370 44.33 5.59 -37.13
N LEU A 371 44.09 5.11 -35.91
CA LEU A 371 43.48 5.88 -34.82
C LEU A 371 44.60 6.53 -34.01
N ASN A 372 44.65 7.86 -34.00
CA ASN A 372 45.55 8.63 -33.15
C ASN A 372 44.74 9.21 -31.99
N VAL A 373 45.03 8.76 -30.78
CA VAL A 373 44.48 9.31 -29.54
C VAL A 373 45.51 10.26 -28.93
N SER A 374 45.06 11.33 -28.32
CA SER A 374 45.91 12.17 -27.48
C SER A 374 45.22 12.51 -26.17
N THR A 375 46.01 12.66 -25.11
CA THR A 375 45.54 13.03 -23.78
C THR A 375 46.21 14.32 -23.34
N SER A 376 45.48 15.18 -22.61
CA SER A 376 46.14 16.18 -21.77
C SER A 376 46.69 15.51 -20.50
N THR A 377 47.54 16.22 -19.76
CA THR A 377 48.03 15.75 -18.47
C THR A 377 46.85 15.54 -17.51
N GLY A 378 46.59 14.29 -17.12
CA GLY A 378 45.55 13.97 -16.16
C GLY A 378 44.89 12.59 -16.26
N GLY A 379 45.18 11.79 -17.29
CA GLY A 379 44.63 10.45 -17.39
C GLY A 379 45.21 9.67 -18.56
N THR A 380 44.77 8.43 -18.70
CA THR A 380 45.03 7.59 -19.87
C THR A 380 43.75 7.32 -20.65
N VAL A 381 43.88 6.80 -21.86
CA VAL A 381 42.76 6.29 -22.65
C VAL A 381 43.08 4.86 -23.08
N THR A 382 42.13 3.94 -22.91
CA THR A 382 42.21 2.57 -23.42
C THR A 382 41.17 2.34 -24.51
N SER A 383 41.28 1.24 -25.25
CA SER A 383 40.35 0.87 -26.32
C SER A 383 39.80 -0.55 -26.20
N SER A 384 38.60 -0.76 -26.75
CA SER A 384 38.10 -2.06 -27.16
C SER A 384 37.71 -2.02 -28.64
N PRO A 385 38.30 -2.85 -29.54
CA PRO A 385 39.39 -3.80 -29.29
C PRO A 385 40.67 -3.14 -28.77
N SER A 386 41.46 -3.91 -28.00
CA SER A 386 42.69 -3.44 -27.36
C SER A 386 43.77 -3.05 -28.37
N GLY A 387 44.35 -1.86 -28.20
CA GLY A 387 45.49 -1.37 -28.97
C GLY A 387 45.96 -0.01 -28.45
N ILE A 388 45.04 0.94 -28.31
CA ILE A 388 45.31 2.20 -27.60
C ILE A 388 45.48 1.94 -26.08
N ASN A 389 46.55 2.47 -25.51
CA ASN A 389 46.76 2.65 -24.07
C ASN A 389 47.49 3.99 -23.84
N CYS A 390 46.82 5.08 -24.20
CA CYS A 390 47.45 6.38 -24.42
C CYS A 390 47.92 6.97 -23.10
N GLY A 391 49.25 7.10 -22.99
CA GLY A 391 50.01 7.16 -21.74
C GLY A 391 51.29 6.32 -21.85
N ALA A 392 51.20 5.18 -22.55
CA ALA A 392 52.35 4.43 -23.08
C ALA A 392 52.30 4.27 -24.61
N ASP A 393 51.11 3.98 -25.17
CA ASP A 393 50.91 3.92 -26.62
C ASP A 393 49.59 4.60 -27.06
N CYS A 394 49.70 5.53 -27.98
CA CYS A 394 48.64 6.49 -28.36
C CYS A 394 48.17 6.35 -29.81
N THR A 395 48.74 5.42 -30.57
CA THR A 395 48.51 5.29 -32.01
C THR A 395 48.36 3.82 -32.38
N GLU A 396 47.21 3.43 -32.93
CA GLU A 396 46.95 2.05 -33.35
C GLU A 396 46.35 2.00 -34.77
N ASP A 397 46.72 0.99 -35.55
CA ASP A 397 46.31 0.80 -36.94
C ASP A 397 45.19 -0.26 -37.04
N TYR A 398 43.94 0.18 -36.91
CA TYR A 398 42.77 -0.71 -36.98
C TYR A 398 42.37 -1.04 -38.42
N ASN A 399 41.86 -2.24 -38.67
CA ASN A 399 41.28 -2.60 -39.96
C ASN A 399 40.07 -1.72 -40.31
N LEU A 400 39.86 -1.47 -41.60
CA LEU A 400 38.73 -0.66 -42.08
C LEU A 400 37.38 -1.21 -41.58
N ASN A 401 36.53 -0.30 -41.09
CA ASN A 401 35.22 -0.53 -40.46
C ASN A 401 35.24 -1.19 -39.07
N THR A 402 36.39 -1.37 -38.42
CA THR A 402 36.42 -1.78 -37.00
C THR A 402 35.63 -0.80 -36.13
N ALA A 403 34.68 -1.29 -35.33
CA ALA A 403 34.06 -0.50 -34.27
C ALA A 403 35.02 -0.43 -33.07
N VAL A 404 35.39 0.79 -32.66
CA VAL A 404 36.30 1.03 -31.54
C VAL A 404 35.58 1.86 -30.49
N ASN A 405 35.57 1.38 -29.25
CA ASN A 405 35.11 2.11 -28.09
C ASN A 405 36.34 2.52 -27.26
N LEU A 406 36.56 3.83 -27.13
CA LEU A 406 37.61 4.42 -26.31
C LEU A 406 37.07 4.75 -24.91
N ILE A 407 37.84 4.41 -23.88
CA ILE A 407 37.48 4.59 -22.47
C ILE A 407 38.51 5.52 -21.83
N ALA A 408 38.06 6.65 -21.26
CA ALA A 408 38.93 7.54 -20.51
C ALA A 408 39.11 7.03 -19.07
N MET A 409 40.35 6.98 -18.60
CA MET A 409 40.72 6.60 -17.24
C MET A 409 41.47 7.77 -16.59
N PRO A 410 40.78 8.69 -15.88
CA PRO A 410 41.43 9.78 -15.16
C PRO A 410 42.37 9.25 -14.07
N ASN A 411 43.51 9.92 -13.92
CA ASN A 411 44.40 9.70 -12.79
C ASN A 411 43.80 10.31 -11.51
N SER A 412 44.24 9.84 -10.34
CA SER A 412 43.83 10.41 -9.06
C SER A 412 44.07 11.93 -9.01
N GLY A 413 43.02 12.70 -8.68
CA GLY A 413 43.04 14.17 -8.68
C GLY A 413 42.71 14.84 -10.02
N PHE A 414 42.21 14.08 -11.00
CA PHE A 414 41.79 14.58 -12.32
C PHE A 414 40.45 13.99 -12.76
N LYS A 415 39.80 14.63 -13.73
CA LYS A 415 38.62 14.09 -14.44
C LYS A 415 38.66 14.40 -15.92
N LEU A 416 37.90 13.64 -16.72
CA LEU A 416 37.65 13.98 -18.11
C LEU A 416 36.78 15.25 -18.17
N GLN A 417 37.24 16.26 -18.90
CA GLN A 417 36.46 17.46 -19.23
C GLN A 417 35.68 17.27 -20.53
N SER A 418 36.29 16.64 -21.53
CA SER A 418 35.65 16.37 -22.83
C SER A 418 36.44 15.39 -23.69
N TRP A 419 35.72 14.64 -24.52
CA TRP A 419 36.24 14.12 -25.80
C TRP A 419 36.11 15.18 -26.89
N SER A 420 37.01 15.16 -27.87
CA SER A 420 36.94 15.99 -29.08
C SER A 420 37.70 15.35 -30.25
N GLY A 421 37.43 15.79 -31.47
CA GLY A 421 37.93 15.18 -32.70
C GLY A 421 36.82 14.40 -33.41
N ASP A 422 37.10 13.16 -33.79
CA ASP A 422 36.18 12.27 -34.51
C ASP A 422 35.04 11.65 -33.66
N CYS A 423 35.00 11.92 -32.34
CA CYS A 423 33.95 11.43 -31.44
C CYS A 423 33.62 12.44 -30.31
N SER A 424 32.54 12.16 -29.58
CA SER A 424 32.11 12.88 -28.38
C SER A 424 31.46 11.91 -27.38
N GLY A 425 31.45 12.27 -26.09
CA GLY A 425 30.86 11.48 -25.00
C GLY A 425 31.24 12.03 -23.62
N ASN A 426 30.84 11.32 -22.55
CA ASN A 426 31.06 11.75 -21.16
C ASN A 426 32.11 10.90 -20.41
N VAL A 427 32.27 9.62 -20.77
CA VAL A 427 33.24 8.68 -20.18
C VAL A 427 33.88 7.84 -21.27
N THR A 428 33.04 7.25 -22.14
CA THR A 428 33.43 6.55 -23.36
C THR A 428 33.27 7.42 -24.60
N CYS A 429 33.88 6.97 -25.70
CA CYS A 429 33.79 7.56 -27.03
C CYS A 429 33.74 6.41 -28.05
N GLU A 430 32.63 6.26 -28.76
CA GLU A 430 32.46 5.22 -29.78
C GLU A 430 32.65 5.78 -31.18
N LEU A 431 33.36 5.02 -32.03
CA LEU A 431 33.66 5.41 -33.41
C LEU A 431 33.87 4.18 -34.30
N THR A 432 33.50 4.29 -35.58
CA THR A 432 33.77 3.25 -36.59
C THR A 432 34.92 3.71 -37.48
N MET A 433 35.94 2.87 -37.61
CA MET A 433 37.19 3.11 -38.34
C MET A 433 37.00 3.05 -39.87
N THR A 434 36.16 3.92 -40.39
CA THR A 434 35.84 4.10 -41.83
C THR A 434 36.89 4.91 -42.59
N SER A 435 37.89 5.42 -41.89
CA SER A 435 38.93 6.37 -42.32
C SER A 435 39.97 6.46 -41.20
N GLY A 436 41.13 7.09 -41.43
CA GLY A 436 42.03 7.46 -40.33
C GLY A 436 41.37 8.45 -39.37
N LYS A 437 41.55 8.26 -38.06
CA LYS A 437 40.80 8.94 -36.99
C LYS A 437 41.69 9.65 -35.99
N THR A 438 41.17 10.74 -35.44
CA THR A 438 41.84 11.58 -34.43
C THR A 438 40.92 11.88 -33.26
N VAL A 439 41.35 11.54 -32.05
CA VAL A 439 40.59 11.76 -30.81
C VAL A 439 41.47 12.43 -29.75
N THR A 440 40.92 13.40 -29.03
CA THR A 440 41.58 14.08 -27.91
C THR A 440 40.72 13.99 -26.67
N ALA A 441 41.22 13.30 -25.64
CA ALA A 441 40.66 13.29 -24.30
C ALA A 441 41.29 14.43 -23.49
N THR A 442 40.50 15.46 -23.19
CA THR A 442 40.96 16.56 -22.32
C THR A 442 40.62 16.19 -20.88
N PHE A 443 41.63 15.83 -20.10
CA PHE A 443 41.58 15.79 -18.65
C PHE A 443 41.89 17.18 -18.06
N VAL A 444 41.29 17.48 -16.91
CA VAL A 444 41.61 18.65 -16.08
C VAL A 444 41.92 18.21 -14.65
N GLU A 445 42.80 18.94 -13.97
CA GLU A 445 42.95 18.82 -12.51
C GLU A 445 41.58 19.02 -11.88
N ASP A 446 41.14 18.07 -11.05
CA ASP A 446 39.96 18.29 -10.24
C ASP A 446 40.35 19.18 -9.06
N THR A 447 40.18 20.49 -9.26
CA THR A 447 40.49 21.52 -8.25
C THR A 447 39.63 21.42 -6.99
N ASN A 448 38.63 20.54 -7.01
CA ASN A 448 38.07 19.90 -5.82
C ASN A 448 39.06 18.82 -5.31
N GLY A 449 40.12 19.27 -4.65
CA GLY A 449 41.26 18.42 -4.30
C GLY A 449 40.87 17.15 -3.52
N GLY A 450 41.35 16.00 -4.02
CA GLY A 450 41.17 14.62 -3.53
C GLY A 450 40.21 14.39 -2.36
N GLY A 451 38.92 14.24 -2.66
CA GLY A 451 37.88 13.79 -1.73
C GLY A 451 36.48 13.88 -2.35
N ASN A 452 35.55 13.07 -1.85
CA ASN A 452 34.16 12.89 -2.29
C ASN A 452 33.99 12.21 -3.66
N LEU A 453 34.06 10.87 -3.64
CA LEU A 453 33.19 9.99 -4.42
C LEU A 453 31.79 10.62 -4.61
N THR A 454 31.33 10.71 -5.85
CA THR A 454 30.03 11.26 -6.25
C THR A 454 29.40 10.44 -7.38
N ILE A 455 28.08 10.56 -7.55
CA ILE A 455 27.33 10.01 -8.68
C ILE A 455 26.58 11.18 -9.31
N GLU A 456 26.53 11.24 -10.64
CA GLU A 456 25.83 12.33 -11.35
C GLU A 456 24.29 12.18 -11.24
N ASP A 457 23.56 13.26 -11.57
CA ASP A 457 22.09 13.23 -11.62
C ASP A 457 21.64 12.19 -12.66
N MET A 458 20.92 11.17 -12.20
CA MET A 458 20.47 10.08 -13.06
C MET A 458 19.18 10.42 -13.84
N GLY A 459 18.57 11.58 -13.58
CA GLY A 459 17.55 12.18 -14.43
C GLY A 459 16.15 11.57 -14.37
N LEU A 460 15.41 11.74 -15.46
CA LEU A 460 13.98 11.42 -15.60
C LEU A 460 13.80 10.52 -16.83
N HIS A 461 13.13 9.38 -16.67
CA HIS A 461 12.97 8.37 -17.73
C HIS A 461 11.49 8.03 -17.96
N GLU A 462 11.08 7.97 -19.23
CA GLU A 462 9.87 7.27 -19.67
C GLU A 462 10.30 5.89 -20.19
N VAL A 463 9.56 4.84 -19.84
CA VAL A 463 9.82 3.43 -20.23
C VAL A 463 8.49 2.79 -20.62
N ASP A 464 8.44 2.10 -21.76
CA ASP A 464 7.23 1.38 -22.18
C ASP A 464 7.08 0.07 -21.38
N PHE A 465 5.85 -0.29 -21.01
CA PHE A 465 5.59 -1.54 -20.29
C PHE A 465 5.94 -2.76 -21.15
N GLY A 466 6.80 -3.63 -20.63
CA GLY A 466 7.30 -4.84 -21.29
C GLY A 466 8.79 -4.76 -21.65
N ASP A 467 9.39 -3.58 -21.59
CA ASP A 467 10.83 -3.40 -21.84
C ASP A 467 11.69 -3.80 -20.64
N VAL A 468 12.95 -4.14 -20.94
CA VAL A 468 14.03 -4.27 -19.95
C VAL A 468 14.78 -2.93 -19.87
N PHE A 469 14.50 -2.16 -18.83
CA PHE A 469 15.22 -0.91 -18.56
C PHE A 469 16.66 -1.20 -18.15
N THR A 470 17.61 -0.50 -18.76
CA THR A 470 19.03 -0.51 -18.37
C THR A 470 19.59 0.90 -18.34
N TYR A 471 20.43 1.19 -17.35
CA TYR A 471 21.06 2.51 -17.20
C TYR A 471 22.43 2.39 -16.51
N LEU A 472 23.45 3.02 -17.07
CA LEU A 472 24.80 3.07 -16.49
C LEU A 472 25.03 4.48 -15.90
N PRO A 473 25.17 4.64 -14.58
CA PRO A 473 25.42 5.94 -13.95
C PRO A 473 26.85 6.42 -14.18
N THR A 474 27.06 7.73 -14.36
CA THR A 474 28.39 8.32 -14.19
C THR A 474 28.76 8.33 -12.71
N ILE A 475 29.84 7.66 -12.35
CA ILE A 475 30.40 7.64 -11.00
C ILE A 475 31.78 8.31 -11.04
N ASN A 476 31.97 9.32 -10.20
CA ASN A 476 33.22 10.08 -10.11
C ASN A 476 33.93 9.72 -8.79
N GLY A 477 35.20 9.33 -8.86
CA GLY A 477 35.98 8.82 -7.72
C GLY A 477 36.03 7.28 -7.66
N ASP A 478 36.88 6.73 -6.80
CA ASP A 478 37.05 5.28 -6.66
C ASP A 478 35.88 4.68 -5.84
N ALA A 479 34.97 4.00 -6.54
CA ALA A 479 33.85 3.27 -5.95
C ALA A 479 34.21 1.80 -5.73
N THR A 480 34.12 1.33 -4.49
CA THR A 480 34.47 -0.06 -4.14
C THR A 480 33.31 -1.04 -4.31
N ILE A 481 32.08 -0.55 -4.14
CA ILE A 481 30.83 -1.28 -4.29
C ILE A 481 29.70 -0.31 -4.61
N CYS A 482 28.76 -0.74 -5.44
CA CYS A 482 27.46 -0.11 -5.65
C CYS A 482 26.30 -1.07 -5.31
N ARG A 483 25.12 -0.53 -4.99
CA ARG A 483 23.86 -1.29 -4.86
C ARG A 483 22.62 -0.42 -5.07
N LYS A 484 21.46 -1.08 -5.16
CA LYS A 484 20.14 -0.46 -4.97
C LYS A 484 20.01 0.07 -3.53
N ASP A 485 19.47 1.27 -3.39
CA ASP A 485 19.13 1.88 -2.11
C ASP A 485 17.63 2.13 -1.95
N LEU A 486 16.94 2.61 -2.99
CA LEU A 486 15.47 2.65 -3.06
C LEU A 486 15.00 2.19 -4.45
N GLY A 487 13.78 1.68 -4.53
CA GLY A 487 13.13 1.26 -5.77
C GLY A 487 12.47 -0.10 -5.66
N HIS A 488 11.81 -0.52 -6.75
CA HIS A 488 11.05 -1.76 -6.83
C HIS A 488 11.91 -3.00 -6.52
N ASP A 489 11.32 -4.04 -5.92
CA ASP A 489 12.05 -5.24 -5.46
C ASP A 489 12.89 -5.91 -6.56
N ASP A 490 12.37 -5.95 -7.79
CA ASP A 490 13.00 -6.64 -8.93
C ASP A 490 14.12 -5.83 -9.62
N VAL A 491 14.31 -4.54 -9.26
CA VAL A 491 15.40 -3.71 -9.79
C VAL A 491 16.74 -4.25 -9.30
N LYS A 492 17.65 -4.56 -10.23
CA LYS A 492 19.03 -5.00 -9.96
C LYS A 492 20.00 -3.84 -10.15
N VAL A 493 21.12 -3.92 -9.44
CA VAL A 493 22.27 -3.00 -9.58
C VAL A 493 23.54 -3.84 -9.55
N ASP A 494 24.34 -3.78 -10.62
CA ASP A 494 25.67 -4.39 -10.64
C ASP A 494 26.58 -3.72 -9.61
N SER A 495 27.30 -4.54 -8.84
CA SER A 495 28.03 -4.07 -7.67
C SER A 495 29.36 -3.38 -7.97
N GLU A 496 29.83 -3.36 -9.22
CA GLU A 496 31.11 -2.76 -9.59
C GLU A 496 30.95 -1.51 -10.46
N THR A 497 30.00 -1.55 -11.39
CA THR A 497 29.71 -0.48 -12.35
C THR A 497 28.57 0.43 -11.90
N GLY A 498 27.77 0.00 -10.93
CA GLY A 498 26.51 0.65 -10.56
C GLY A 498 25.42 0.54 -11.61
N GLN A 499 25.61 -0.26 -12.68
CA GLN A 499 24.62 -0.41 -13.75
C GLN A 499 23.29 -0.94 -13.20
N ILE A 500 22.23 -0.16 -13.43
CA ILE A 500 20.86 -0.52 -13.11
C ILE A 500 20.32 -1.39 -14.25
N SER A 501 19.66 -2.50 -13.90
CA SER A 501 18.90 -3.33 -14.85
C SER A 501 17.60 -3.82 -14.23
N TRP A 502 16.51 -3.81 -15.00
CA TRP A 502 15.18 -4.15 -14.49
C TRP A 502 14.21 -4.57 -15.60
N ASP A 503 13.51 -5.67 -15.39
CA ASP A 503 12.44 -6.16 -16.27
C ASP A 503 11.06 -5.64 -15.79
N THR A 504 10.42 -4.83 -16.63
CA THR A 504 9.12 -4.21 -16.34
C THR A 504 7.93 -5.17 -16.49
N ASN A 505 8.08 -6.32 -17.17
CA ASN A 505 6.99 -7.31 -17.38
C ASN A 505 6.40 -7.83 -16.07
N SER A 506 7.15 -7.74 -14.96
CA SER A 506 6.74 -8.21 -13.64
C SER A 506 5.86 -7.22 -12.85
N LEU A 507 5.51 -6.07 -13.42
CA LEU A 507 4.61 -5.07 -12.83
C LEU A 507 3.13 -5.39 -13.04
N ASN A 508 2.32 -5.07 -12.03
CA ASN A 508 0.86 -5.14 -12.14
C ASN A 508 0.29 -3.97 -12.98
N PHE A 509 0.88 -2.78 -12.85
CA PHE A 509 0.43 -1.52 -13.47
C PHE A 509 1.62 -0.58 -13.70
N GLY A 510 1.49 0.36 -14.64
CA GLY A 510 2.43 1.45 -14.84
C GLY A 510 2.19 2.61 -13.87
N ARG A 511 3.28 3.31 -13.49
CA ARG A 511 3.28 4.48 -12.60
C ARG A 511 4.65 5.19 -12.62
N GLY A 512 4.75 6.33 -11.94
CA GLY A 512 6.01 6.95 -11.56
C GLY A 512 6.56 6.44 -10.22
N PHE A 513 7.87 6.23 -10.14
CA PHE A 513 8.57 5.87 -8.90
C PHE A 513 10.06 6.24 -8.96
N HIS A 514 10.75 6.14 -7.81
CA HIS A 514 12.18 6.40 -7.71
C HIS A 514 13.01 5.12 -7.82
N ILE A 515 14.11 5.15 -8.57
CA ILE A 515 15.25 4.25 -8.34
C ILE A 515 16.37 5.09 -7.76
N ARG A 516 16.88 4.68 -6.59
CA ARG A 516 18.05 5.28 -5.95
C ARG A 516 19.13 4.23 -5.80
N ILE A 517 20.36 4.60 -6.09
CA ILE A 517 21.54 3.77 -5.86
C ILE A 517 22.45 4.43 -4.83
N LYS A 518 23.29 3.59 -4.21
CA LYS A 518 24.41 4.01 -3.37
C LYS A 518 25.67 3.37 -3.91
N CYS A 519 26.75 4.13 -3.99
CA CYS A 519 28.10 3.62 -4.20
C CYS A 519 29.01 4.10 -3.06
N SER A 520 29.95 3.27 -2.62
CA SER A 520 30.79 3.56 -1.44
C SER A 520 32.23 3.08 -1.57
N ASN A 521 33.14 3.68 -0.82
CA ASN A 521 34.49 3.19 -0.56
C ASN A 521 34.77 3.10 0.95
N ALA A 522 36.03 2.87 1.34
CA ALA A 522 36.41 2.68 2.74
C ALA A 522 36.18 3.93 3.63
N SER A 523 36.04 5.11 3.01
CA SER A 523 36.05 6.43 3.65
C SER A 523 34.80 7.29 3.38
N GLU A 524 34.06 7.03 2.30
CA GLU A 524 32.98 7.90 1.79
C GLU A 524 31.95 7.12 0.96
N ALA A 525 30.77 7.71 0.74
CA ALA A 525 29.74 7.16 -0.13
C ALA A 525 28.92 8.26 -0.79
N ALA A 526 28.48 7.95 -2.01
CA ALA A 526 27.61 8.77 -2.83
C ALA A 526 26.26 8.09 -3.04
N TYR A 527 25.24 8.91 -3.28
CA TYR A 527 23.90 8.48 -3.60
C TYR A 527 23.38 9.32 -4.76
N ALA A 528 22.68 8.70 -5.70
CA ALA A 528 21.89 9.40 -6.71
C ALA A 528 20.55 8.70 -6.90
N SER A 529 19.55 9.45 -7.36
CA SER A 529 18.22 8.94 -7.71
C SER A 529 17.82 9.39 -9.10
N MET A 530 17.04 8.54 -9.78
CA MET A 530 16.27 8.89 -10.97
C MET A 530 14.77 8.79 -10.67
N VAL A 531 13.97 9.46 -11.49
CA VAL A 531 12.55 9.12 -11.65
C VAL A 531 12.39 8.21 -12.85
N VAL A 532 11.65 7.12 -12.69
CA VAL A 532 11.20 6.26 -13.79
C VAL A 532 9.68 6.28 -13.83
N HIS A 533 9.13 6.58 -15.01
CA HIS A 533 7.72 6.44 -15.34
C HIS A 533 7.56 5.25 -16.29
N VAL A 534 6.77 4.25 -15.91
CA VAL A 534 6.36 3.17 -16.80
C VAL A 534 4.99 3.47 -17.39
N ASP A 535 4.90 3.52 -18.72
CA ASP A 535 3.64 3.66 -19.46
C ASP A 535 3.11 2.28 -19.90
N LYS A 536 2.08 1.79 -19.19
CA LYS A 536 1.30 0.61 -19.55
C LYS A 536 0.06 0.96 -20.37
N SER A 537 -0.31 2.25 -20.46
CA SER A 537 -1.48 2.69 -21.24
C SER A 537 -1.15 3.01 -22.71
N GLY A 538 0.13 3.12 -23.05
CA GLY A 538 0.62 3.61 -24.35
C GLY A 538 0.34 5.09 -24.60
N THR A 539 -0.12 5.82 -23.58
CA THR A 539 -0.60 7.21 -23.68
C THR A 539 -0.20 8.11 -22.52
N SER A 540 0.22 7.55 -21.37
CA SER A 540 0.58 8.32 -20.19
C SER A 540 2.04 8.74 -20.20
N ARG A 541 2.36 9.90 -19.62
CA ARG A 541 3.70 10.50 -19.79
C ARG A 541 4.24 11.14 -18.51
N LEU A 542 5.57 11.26 -18.46
CA LEU A 542 6.30 12.01 -17.44
C LEU A 542 6.23 13.51 -17.77
N ARG A 543 5.97 14.31 -16.73
CA ARG A 543 5.81 15.76 -16.81
C ARG A 543 6.49 16.41 -15.61
N VAL A 544 6.98 17.64 -15.76
CA VAL A 544 7.60 18.40 -14.65
C VAL A 544 6.75 19.62 -14.33
N ALA A 545 6.45 19.83 -13.04
CA ALA A 545 5.69 20.99 -12.59
C ALA A 545 6.44 22.30 -12.86
N GLY A 546 5.76 23.26 -13.52
CA GLY A 546 6.33 24.54 -13.96
C GLY A 546 6.91 24.52 -15.37
N GLU A 547 7.04 23.35 -16.00
CA GLU A 547 7.57 23.19 -17.37
C GLU A 547 6.46 22.89 -18.38
N ASN A 548 6.68 23.24 -19.66
CA ASN A 548 5.82 22.84 -20.79
C ASN A 548 4.30 23.12 -20.64
N GLY A 549 3.92 24.12 -19.84
CA GLY A 549 2.52 24.50 -19.58
C GLY A 549 1.88 23.81 -18.36
N VAL A 550 2.60 22.90 -17.69
CA VAL A 550 2.18 22.29 -16.42
C VAL A 550 2.31 23.33 -15.31
N SER A 551 1.33 23.41 -14.41
CA SER A 551 1.39 24.30 -13.25
C SER A 551 2.63 24.03 -12.39
N GLN A 552 3.26 25.08 -11.86
CA GLN A 552 4.30 24.98 -10.83
C GLN A 552 3.74 24.57 -9.45
N TYR A 553 2.44 24.77 -9.24
CA TYR A 553 1.76 24.51 -7.97
C TYR A 553 1.20 23.08 -7.95
N ILE A 554 1.66 22.28 -6.98
CA ILE A 554 1.52 20.82 -6.91
C ILE A 554 0.06 20.35 -7.01
N GLY A 555 -0.80 20.95 -6.19
CA GLY A 555 -2.23 20.65 -6.15
C GLY A 555 -2.95 21.04 -7.43
N THR A 556 -2.55 22.16 -8.05
CA THR A 556 -3.08 22.59 -9.35
C THR A 556 -2.58 21.71 -10.49
N SER A 557 -1.32 21.25 -10.47
CA SER A 557 -0.82 20.31 -11.49
C SER A 557 -1.49 18.95 -11.37
N GLY A 558 -1.65 18.40 -10.16
CA GLY A 558 -2.32 17.12 -9.95
C GLY A 558 -3.80 17.15 -10.36
N GLN A 559 -4.52 18.23 -10.07
CA GLN A 559 -5.95 18.38 -10.46
C GLN A 559 -6.17 18.63 -11.96
N ASN A 560 -5.12 18.91 -12.74
CA ASN A 560 -5.21 19.19 -14.19
C ASN A 560 -4.33 18.25 -15.04
N MET A 561 -3.77 17.19 -14.46
CA MET A 561 -2.97 16.19 -15.18
C MET A 561 -3.84 15.27 -16.04
N THR A 562 -3.25 14.66 -17.07
CA THR A 562 -3.87 13.54 -17.77
C THR A 562 -3.97 12.33 -16.83
N SER A 563 -5.04 11.54 -16.95
CA SER A 563 -5.15 10.27 -16.22
C SER A 563 -3.96 9.37 -16.57
N GLY A 564 -3.27 8.86 -15.54
CA GLY A 564 -2.11 7.98 -15.69
C GLY A 564 -0.74 8.68 -15.82
N ASP A 565 -0.69 10.00 -16.04
CA ASP A 565 0.57 10.75 -16.13
C ASP A 565 1.40 10.67 -14.83
N THR A 566 2.68 11.03 -14.90
CA THR A 566 3.53 11.25 -13.74
C THR A 566 3.97 12.71 -13.66
N ILE A 567 3.46 13.45 -12.68
CA ILE A 567 3.88 14.82 -12.39
C ILE A 567 5.04 14.80 -11.39
N VAL A 568 6.24 15.15 -11.86
CA VAL A 568 7.45 15.34 -11.08
C VAL A 568 7.52 16.78 -10.57
N ILE A 569 7.54 16.95 -9.26
CA ILE A 569 7.73 18.22 -8.56
C ILE A 569 9.23 18.44 -8.33
N PRO A 570 9.82 19.57 -8.75
CA PRO A 570 11.21 19.90 -8.42
C PRO A 570 11.50 19.89 -6.91
N ASP A 571 12.77 19.74 -6.54
CA ASP A 571 13.18 19.78 -5.12
C ASP A 571 13.09 21.21 -4.57
N GLY A 572 12.61 21.36 -3.33
CA GLY A 572 12.37 22.67 -2.71
C GLY A 572 11.44 22.65 -1.49
N GLU A 573 11.24 23.82 -0.88
CA GLU A 573 10.25 24.04 0.18
C GLU A 573 9.00 24.72 -0.40
N TYR A 574 7.84 24.11 -0.22
CA TYR A 574 6.56 24.51 -0.79
C TYR A 574 5.56 24.83 0.34
N PRO A 575 5.14 26.10 0.52
CA PRO A 575 4.09 26.43 1.48
C PRO A 575 2.75 25.80 1.06
N VAL A 576 2.01 25.20 1.99
CA VAL A 576 0.73 24.50 1.72
C VAL A 576 -0.24 25.32 0.86
N SER A 577 -0.35 26.62 1.11
CA SER A 577 -1.09 27.58 0.28
C SER A 577 -0.24 28.81 0.02
N VAL A 578 -0.35 29.42 -1.16
CA VAL A 578 0.29 30.72 -1.48
C VAL A 578 -0.71 31.88 -1.46
N SER A 579 -2.00 31.61 -1.29
CA SER A 579 -3.07 32.59 -1.18
C SER A 579 -3.86 32.52 0.14
N ARG A 580 -4.57 33.62 0.44
CA ARG A 580 -5.36 33.80 1.68
C ARG A 580 -6.77 33.23 1.62
N ASP A 581 -7.19 32.64 0.51
CA ASP A 581 -8.44 31.85 0.44
C ASP A 581 -8.25 30.40 0.92
N GLU A 582 -7.02 30.01 1.25
CA GLU A 582 -6.63 28.66 1.63
C GLU A 582 -7.01 27.62 0.56
N SER A 583 -6.81 27.89 -0.72
CA SER A 583 -7.06 26.93 -1.82
C SER A 583 -6.08 25.75 -1.88
N TYR A 584 -5.00 25.77 -1.08
CA TYR A 584 -4.00 24.69 -0.95
C TYR A 584 -3.29 24.39 -2.27
N GLU A 585 -2.74 25.41 -2.94
CA GLU A 585 -2.18 25.30 -4.29
C GLU A 585 -1.01 24.30 -4.39
N ASN A 586 -0.22 24.13 -3.32
CA ASN A 586 0.86 23.12 -3.25
C ASN A 586 0.46 21.85 -2.50
N ALA A 587 -0.82 21.66 -2.20
CA ALA A 587 -1.31 20.50 -1.47
C ALA A 587 -2.73 20.10 -1.95
N TYR A 588 -3.57 19.54 -1.09
CA TYR A 588 -4.94 19.13 -1.45
C TYR A 588 -5.91 19.42 -0.30
N LYS A 589 -7.12 19.90 -0.61
CA LYS A 589 -8.12 20.32 0.39
C LYS A 589 -9.49 19.68 0.17
N SER A 590 -9.56 18.38 0.48
CA SER A 590 -10.63 17.47 0.03
C SER A 590 -10.72 17.35 -1.49
N THR A 591 -9.62 17.62 -2.19
CA THR A 591 -9.42 17.47 -3.63
C THR A 591 -8.38 16.37 -3.89
N SER A 592 -8.23 15.89 -5.11
CA SER A 592 -7.29 14.81 -5.44
C SER A 592 -6.57 15.12 -6.74
N PRO A 593 -5.44 14.45 -7.05
CA PRO A 593 -4.99 14.29 -8.43
C PRO A 593 -6.12 13.71 -9.32
N THR A 594 -6.05 13.93 -10.63
CA THR A 594 -6.91 13.22 -11.60
C THR A 594 -6.79 11.71 -11.39
N ASP A 595 -7.90 10.97 -11.29
CA ASP A 595 -7.88 9.51 -11.09
C ASP A 595 -7.10 8.78 -12.20
N GLY A 596 -6.47 7.65 -11.84
CA GLY A 596 -5.84 6.72 -12.76
C GLY A 596 -6.78 5.58 -13.19
N THR A 597 -6.19 4.48 -13.64
CA THR A 597 -6.87 3.24 -14.03
C THR A 597 -6.23 2.02 -13.37
N SER A 598 -6.85 0.85 -13.48
CA SER A 598 -6.29 -0.43 -12.99
C SER A 598 -4.90 -0.75 -13.54
N ASP A 599 -4.58 -0.25 -14.72
CA ASP A 599 -3.36 -0.54 -15.45
C ASP A 599 -2.35 0.61 -15.41
N GLN A 600 -2.77 1.84 -15.12
CA GLN A 600 -1.91 3.02 -15.12
C GLN A 600 -2.31 4.03 -14.04
N TYR A 601 -1.42 4.31 -13.09
CA TYR A 601 -1.70 5.21 -11.96
C TYR A 601 -1.29 6.64 -12.27
N SER A 602 -2.21 7.58 -12.02
CA SER A 602 -1.88 8.99 -11.93
C SER A 602 -0.93 9.20 -10.74
N THR A 603 0.30 9.61 -11.04
CA THR A 603 1.36 9.76 -10.03
C THR A 603 1.71 11.23 -9.84
N VAL A 604 1.78 11.68 -8.59
CA VAL A 604 2.39 12.98 -8.23
C VAL A 604 3.55 12.69 -7.28
N MET A 605 4.76 13.16 -7.61
CA MET A 605 5.98 12.77 -6.91
C MET A 605 7.04 13.86 -6.82
N ALA A 606 7.86 13.82 -5.79
CA ALA A 606 9.08 14.63 -5.71
C ALA A 606 10.13 14.17 -6.75
N ARG A 607 11.02 15.07 -7.20
CA ARG A 607 12.15 14.73 -8.09
C ARG A 607 13.13 13.80 -7.39
N SER A 608 13.70 14.24 -6.27
CA SER A 608 14.50 13.39 -5.39
C SER A 608 13.62 12.81 -4.25
N PRO A 609 13.89 11.59 -3.74
CA PRO A 609 13.23 11.08 -2.55
C PRO A 609 13.47 12.01 -1.35
N GLY A 610 12.38 12.56 -0.80
CA GLY A 610 12.42 13.57 0.27
C GLY A 610 12.86 14.98 -0.17
N GLY A 611 13.00 15.24 -1.47
CA GLY A 611 13.51 16.50 -2.01
C GLY A 611 12.50 17.64 -2.08
N ALA A 612 11.20 17.34 -2.29
CA ALA A 612 10.11 18.30 -2.21
C ALA A 612 9.45 18.25 -0.82
N THR A 613 9.54 19.36 -0.08
CA THR A 613 8.98 19.49 1.27
C THR A 613 7.76 20.41 1.29
N ILE A 614 6.63 19.92 1.77
CA ILE A 614 5.39 20.68 1.96
C ILE A 614 5.34 21.21 3.40
N ASN A 615 5.22 22.52 3.57
CA ASN A 615 5.37 23.19 4.86
C ASN A 615 4.11 23.99 5.26
N GLY A 616 3.55 23.67 6.43
CA GLY A 616 2.36 24.32 7.00
C GLY A 616 2.63 25.56 7.87
N GLU A 617 3.82 26.15 7.82
CA GLU A 617 4.17 27.35 8.59
C GLU A 617 3.47 28.63 8.11
N ALA A 618 3.18 29.52 9.06
CA ALA A 618 2.56 30.82 8.79
C ALA A 618 3.55 31.77 8.08
N HIS A 619 3.13 32.32 6.95
CA HIS A 619 3.93 33.18 6.07
C HIS A 619 3.02 34.17 5.33
N ASP A 620 3.55 35.33 4.91
CA ASP A 620 2.85 36.35 4.09
C ASP A 620 1.45 36.80 4.56
N GLY A 621 1.15 36.62 5.86
CA GLY A 621 -0.16 36.89 6.46
C GLY A 621 -1.21 35.80 6.24
N ILE A 622 -0.81 34.64 5.73
CA ILE A 622 -1.56 33.38 5.80
C ILE A 622 -1.22 32.70 7.14
N GLY A 623 -2.23 32.18 7.83
CA GLY A 623 -2.04 31.48 9.10
C GLY A 623 -1.45 30.08 8.92
N LYS A 624 -0.90 29.50 10.00
CA LYS A 624 -0.38 28.12 10.04
C LYS A 624 -1.46 27.16 9.51
N GLN A 625 -1.23 26.44 8.42
CA GLN A 625 -2.29 25.69 7.74
C GLN A 625 -2.73 24.45 8.54
N LYS A 626 -4.02 24.13 8.47
CA LYS A 626 -4.62 23.07 9.30
C LYS A 626 -4.06 21.69 8.95
N ASN A 627 -4.15 21.34 7.67
CA ASN A 627 -3.67 20.10 7.07
C ASN A 627 -2.76 20.44 5.88
N ALA A 628 -2.12 19.45 5.27
CA ALA A 628 -1.41 19.61 3.99
C ALA A 628 -2.05 18.76 2.89
N PHE A 629 -1.63 17.51 2.70
CA PHE A 629 -2.27 16.62 1.73
C PHE A 629 -3.56 16.04 2.33
N GLN A 630 -4.67 16.78 2.24
CA GLN A 630 -6.01 16.28 2.54
C GLN A 630 -6.70 15.87 1.23
N LEU A 631 -6.58 14.59 0.87
CA LEU A 631 -7.16 14.09 -0.37
C LEU A 631 -8.71 13.99 -0.30
N GLY A 632 -9.36 14.12 -1.45
CA GLY A 632 -10.76 13.75 -1.67
C GLY A 632 -10.92 12.24 -1.87
N SER A 633 -12.05 11.80 -2.44
CA SER A 633 -12.12 10.48 -3.09
C SER A 633 -11.07 10.37 -4.19
N ASN A 634 -10.56 9.18 -4.43
CA ASN A 634 -9.58 8.89 -5.50
C ASN A 634 -9.60 7.40 -5.88
N ASN A 635 -9.15 7.12 -7.10
CA ASN A 635 -8.97 5.78 -7.66
C ASN A 635 -7.61 5.70 -8.39
N TYR A 636 -6.77 4.73 -8.03
CA TYR A 636 -5.48 4.47 -8.70
C TYR A 636 -4.57 5.71 -8.78
N VAL A 637 -4.36 6.34 -7.62
CA VAL A 637 -3.50 7.53 -7.46
C VAL A 637 -2.28 7.15 -6.60
N ALA A 638 -1.09 7.63 -6.99
CA ALA A 638 0.15 7.46 -6.25
C ALA A 638 0.73 8.82 -5.81
N ILE A 639 1.07 8.94 -4.51
CA ILE A 639 1.80 10.09 -3.94
C ILE A 639 3.17 9.61 -3.44
N VAL A 640 4.26 10.11 -4.01
CA VAL A 640 5.60 9.50 -3.85
C VAL A 640 6.68 10.52 -3.42
N GLY A 641 7.43 10.18 -2.37
CA GLY A 641 8.71 10.82 -2.04
C GLY A 641 8.66 12.23 -1.45
N PHE A 642 7.49 12.74 -1.03
CA PHE A 642 7.39 14.05 -0.38
C PHE A 642 7.77 14.01 1.10
N VAL A 643 8.28 15.13 1.63
CA VAL A 643 8.24 15.43 3.08
C VAL A 643 7.08 16.38 3.36
N VAL A 644 6.36 16.20 4.46
CA VAL A 644 5.22 17.04 4.84
C VAL A 644 5.31 17.39 6.33
N LYS A 645 5.43 18.68 6.65
CA LYS A 645 5.75 19.15 8.01
C LYS A 645 4.96 20.37 8.45
N ASN A 646 5.03 20.63 9.76
CA ASN A 646 4.58 21.85 10.40
C ASN A 646 3.11 22.26 10.18
N VAL A 647 2.19 21.33 9.90
CA VAL A 647 0.74 21.62 9.90
C VAL A 647 0.17 21.65 11.33
N GLN A 648 -1.11 22.00 11.50
CA GLN A 648 -1.79 21.96 12.81
C GLN A 648 -2.29 20.56 13.21
N ARG A 649 -2.74 19.72 12.26
CA ARG A 649 -3.57 18.53 12.57
C ARG A 649 -3.23 17.24 11.81
N GLU A 650 -3.19 17.23 10.48
CA GLU A 650 -2.91 16.03 9.69
C GLU A 650 -2.02 16.38 8.49
N SER A 651 -0.81 15.82 8.43
CA SER A 651 0.15 16.08 7.34
C SER A 651 -0.30 15.38 6.05
N PHE A 652 -0.66 14.11 6.14
CA PHE A 652 -1.36 13.36 5.10
C PHE A 652 -2.69 12.83 5.65
N THR A 653 -3.80 13.01 4.94
CA THR A 653 -5.11 12.47 5.33
C THR A 653 -6.04 12.32 4.13
N THR A 654 -7.04 11.44 4.21
CA THR A 654 -8.16 11.42 3.25
C THR A 654 -9.44 11.92 3.91
N SER A 655 -10.23 12.71 3.18
CA SER A 655 -11.59 13.06 3.56
C SER A 655 -12.57 11.93 3.16
N GLY A 656 -13.67 11.78 3.90
CA GLY A 656 -14.52 10.59 3.84
C GLY A 656 -15.13 10.35 2.45
N GLY A 657 -14.60 9.36 1.73
CA GLY A 657 -14.95 9.01 0.36
C GLY A 657 -14.44 7.61 -0.02
N ASN A 658 -14.47 7.28 -1.31
CA ASN A 658 -13.85 6.06 -1.80
C ASN A 658 -12.37 6.33 -2.13
N ASN A 659 -11.46 5.56 -1.55
CA ASN A 659 -10.00 5.66 -1.75
C ASN A 659 -9.51 4.30 -2.29
N ASN A 660 -9.89 4.00 -3.53
CA ASN A 660 -9.65 2.68 -4.12
C ASN A 660 -8.22 2.61 -4.65
N LYS A 661 -7.41 1.70 -4.09
CA LYS A 661 -6.00 1.49 -4.49
C LYS A 661 -5.18 2.79 -4.41
N LEU A 662 -5.31 3.56 -3.32
CA LEU A 662 -4.46 4.72 -3.04
C LEU A 662 -3.06 4.26 -2.61
N LEU A 663 -2.02 4.71 -3.30
CA LEU A 663 -0.63 4.36 -3.01
C LEU A 663 0.13 5.55 -2.42
N VAL A 664 0.74 5.35 -1.25
CA VAL A 664 1.61 6.32 -0.58
C VAL A 664 2.98 5.69 -0.38
N ASP A 665 4.02 6.30 -0.96
CA ASP A 665 5.34 5.67 -1.12
C ASP A 665 6.47 6.62 -0.74
N PHE A 666 7.34 6.20 0.19
CA PHE A 666 8.45 7.00 0.72
C PHE A 666 8.07 8.43 1.17
N VAL A 667 6.83 8.62 1.65
CA VAL A 667 6.38 9.93 2.16
C VAL A 667 6.81 10.09 3.62
N GLY A 668 7.45 11.21 3.93
CA GLY A 668 7.78 11.62 5.29
C GLY A 668 6.71 12.54 5.89
N ALA A 669 6.22 12.26 7.09
CA ALA A 669 5.26 13.10 7.81
C ALA A 669 5.80 13.53 9.18
N GLN A 670 5.84 14.84 9.43
CA GLN A 670 6.14 15.39 10.75
C GLN A 670 4.86 15.88 11.45
N GLY A 671 4.59 15.36 12.64
CA GLY A 671 3.62 15.88 13.58
C GLY A 671 4.12 17.13 14.31
N ALA A 672 3.37 18.22 14.24
CA ALA A 672 3.70 19.46 14.95
C ALA A 672 2.58 19.98 15.88
N GLY A 673 1.31 19.64 15.62
CA GLY A 673 0.18 20.15 16.39
C GLY A 673 -0.05 21.67 16.25
N THR A 674 -1.07 22.22 16.90
CA THR A 674 -1.21 23.69 17.00
C THR A 674 -0.25 24.20 18.07
N TRP A 675 0.36 25.37 17.83
CA TRP A 675 1.33 25.99 18.74
C TRP A 675 2.58 25.15 19.08
N GLY A 676 2.87 24.10 18.30
CA GLY A 676 4.03 23.23 18.56
C GLY A 676 3.81 22.32 19.78
N GLN A 677 2.60 21.79 19.97
CA GLN A 677 2.24 20.99 21.14
C GLN A 677 1.32 19.81 20.76
N PRO A 678 1.52 18.62 21.34
CA PRO A 678 0.61 17.48 21.19
C PRO A 678 -0.78 17.74 21.81
N CYS A 679 -1.77 16.94 21.40
CA CYS A 679 -3.11 16.96 21.97
C CYS A 679 -3.10 16.70 23.49
N ASP A 680 -4.03 17.28 24.25
CA ASP A 680 -4.28 16.91 25.65
C ASP A 680 -5.61 16.17 25.88
N SER A 681 -6.50 16.14 24.89
CA SER A 681 -7.88 15.69 25.06
C SER A 681 -8.53 15.25 23.74
N PHE A 682 -9.54 14.38 23.84
CA PHE A 682 -10.36 13.97 22.71
C PHE A 682 -11.03 15.17 22.02
N SER A 683 -11.39 16.20 22.79
CA SER A 683 -12.01 17.43 22.27
C SER A 683 -11.04 18.23 21.39
N ALA A 684 -9.78 18.38 21.81
CA ALA A 684 -8.74 19.02 21.02
C ALA A 684 -8.46 18.24 19.71
N ALA A 685 -8.30 16.91 19.78
CA ALA A 685 -8.09 16.08 18.59
C ALA A 685 -9.30 16.10 17.62
N GLY A 686 -10.52 16.00 18.16
CA GLY A 686 -11.77 15.98 17.41
C GLY A 686 -12.03 17.30 16.66
N SER A 687 -11.93 18.44 17.36
CA SER A 687 -12.04 19.77 16.75
C SER A 687 -10.86 20.09 15.80
N GLY A 688 -9.74 19.39 15.98
CA GLY A 688 -8.54 19.55 15.15
C GLY A 688 -7.65 20.70 15.60
N GLN A 689 -7.52 20.87 16.92
CA GLN A 689 -6.61 21.80 17.59
C GLN A 689 -5.20 21.23 17.77
N CYS A 690 -4.89 20.03 17.28
CA CYS A 690 -3.62 19.34 17.50
C CYS A 690 -3.49 18.14 16.54
N SER A 691 -2.30 17.52 16.48
CA SER A 691 -2.07 16.40 15.56
C SER A 691 -2.84 15.15 15.95
N ASN A 692 -3.77 14.72 15.09
CA ASN A 692 -4.48 13.45 15.31
C ASN A 692 -3.67 12.26 14.77
N ALA A 693 -3.02 12.45 13.62
CA ALA A 693 -1.99 11.56 13.12
C ALA A 693 -1.15 12.28 12.06
N GLY A 694 0.09 11.85 11.84
CA GLY A 694 0.90 12.41 10.76
C GLY A 694 0.40 11.93 9.40
N MET A 695 0.11 10.62 9.29
CA MET A 695 -0.61 10.04 8.15
C MET A 695 -1.93 9.41 8.60
N ARG A 696 -3.02 9.69 7.89
CA ARG A 696 -4.39 9.24 8.25
C ARG A 696 -5.24 8.87 7.04
N ILE A 697 -5.13 7.64 6.55
CA ILE A 697 -5.97 7.19 5.43
C ILE A 697 -7.26 6.56 5.95
N ASN A 698 -8.38 7.23 5.69
CA ASN A 698 -9.74 6.76 5.99
C ASN A 698 -10.37 6.11 4.75
N SER A 699 -11.04 4.98 4.92
CA SER A 699 -11.77 4.20 3.88
C SER A 699 -10.91 3.62 2.74
N GLY A 700 -11.51 2.70 1.98
CA GLY A 700 -10.91 2.15 0.76
C GLY A 700 -9.83 1.09 0.99
N THR A 701 -8.91 0.96 0.03
CA THR A 701 -7.90 -0.10 -0.05
C THR A 701 -6.50 0.49 -0.23
N PRO A 702 -5.93 1.18 0.77
CA PRO A 702 -4.65 1.86 0.62
C PRO A 702 -3.44 0.95 0.82
N LEU A 703 -2.37 1.25 0.09
CA LEU A 703 -1.01 0.76 0.32
C LEU A 703 -0.14 1.92 0.79
N ILE A 704 0.38 1.83 2.01
CA ILE A 704 1.38 2.75 2.55
C ILE A 704 2.68 1.96 2.63
N GLN A 705 3.68 2.31 1.81
CA GLN A 705 4.96 1.61 1.77
C GLN A 705 6.16 2.56 1.94
N SER A 706 7.23 2.06 2.55
CA SER A 706 8.53 2.75 2.68
C SER A 706 8.47 4.13 3.36
N SER A 707 7.33 4.48 3.97
CA SER A 707 6.98 5.83 4.40
C SER A 707 7.31 6.02 5.89
N TYR A 708 7.43 7.26 6.36
CA TYR A 708 7.98 7.50 7.70
C TYR A 708 7.36 8.67 8.45
N ASP A 709 7.24 8.55 9.77
CA ASP A 709 6.56 9.51 10.65
C ASP A 709 7.36 9.85 11.91
N TRP A 710 7.33 11.12 12.35
CA TRP A 710 7.94 11.56 13.60
C TRP A 710 7.27 12.80 14.23
N GLY A 711 7.61 13.10 15.49
CA GLY A 711 7.16 14.32 16.18
C GLY A 711 5.94 14.14 17.10
N HIS A 712 5.05 15.14 17.12
CA HIS A 712 3.99 15.35 18.13
C HIS A 712 2.66 14.66 17.75
N ASN A 713 2.74 13.53 17.06
CA ASN A 713 1.58 12.83 16.50
C ASN A 713 0.89 11.97 17.55
N ARG A 714 -0.45 12.05 17.65
CA ARG A 714 -1.20 11.10 18.47
C ARG A 714 -1.10 9.66 17.92
N TYR A 715 -1.12 9.49 16.60
CA TYR A 715 -0.75 8.22 15.95
C TYR A 715 0.22 8.52 14.81
N GLY A 716 1.23 7.67 14.57
CA GLY A 716 2.16 7.93 13.46
C GLY A 716 1.48 7.71 12.11
N ILE A 717 1.33 6.43 11.75
CA ILE A 717 0.68 6.00 10.51
C ILE A 717 -0.66 5.33 10.85
N MET A 718 -1.75 6.03 10.56
CA MET A 718 -3.12 5.62 10.87
C MET A 718 -3.90 5.23 9.61
N THR A 719 -4.50 4.04 9.63
CA THR A 719 -5.59 3.61 8.75
C THR A 719 -6.91 3.62 9.53
N ARG A 720 -8.03 3.81 8.83
CA ARG A 720 -9.36 3.88 9.45
C ARG A 720 -10.50 3.44 8.55
N SER A 721 -11.30 2.47 8.98
CA SER A 721 -12.49 1.98 8.24
C SER A 721 -12.21 1.55 6.79
N THR A 722 -10.98 1.13 6.52
CA THR A 722 -10.53 0.55 5.24
C THR A 722 -11.07 -0.87 5.06
N SER A 723 -11.31 -1.24 3.81
CA SER A 723 -11.78 -2.58 3.42
C SER A 723 -10.64 -3.58 3.16
N GLY A 724 -9.40 -3.10 3.11
CA GLY A 724 -8.20 -3.90 2.87
C GLY A 724 -6.97 -3.00 2.77
N SER A 725 -6.42 -2.59 3.91
CA SER A 725 -5.20 -1.76 3.97
C SER A 725 -3.93 -2.60 4.14
N VAL A 726 -2.82 -2.07 3.61
CA VAL A 726 -1.46 -2.55 3.90
C VAL A 726 -0.60 -1.37 4.35
N THR A 727 0.03 -1.49 5.53
CA THR A 727 1.14 -0.65 5.95
C THR A 727 2.40 -1.49 5.92
N ARG A 728 3.43 -1.10 5.15
CA ARG A 728 4.65 -1.90 5.04
C ARG A 728 5.94 -1.12 5.01
N ARG A 729 7.03 -1.75 5.46
CA ARG A 729 8.42 -1.26 5.36
C ARG A 729 8.60 0.18 5.90
N SER A 730 7.70 0.61 6.78
CA SER A 730 7.53 2.02 7.17
C SER A 730 8.07 2.27 8.57
N PHE A 731 8.46 3.51 8.86
CA PHE A 731 9.24 3.87 10.06
C PHE A 731 8.53 4.91 10.92
N VAL A 732 8.37 4.68 12.23
CA VAL A 732 7.72 5.64 13.12
C VAL A 732 8.55 5.91 14.37
N ARG A 733 8.82 7.19 14.66
CA ARG A 733 9.54 7.66 15.86
C ARG A 733 8.69 8.64 16.67
N LEU A 734 8.04 8.15 17.71
CA LEU A 734 7.08 8.95 18.49
C LEU A 734 7.76 9.78 19.58
N ASP A 735 8.03 11.05 19.24
CA ASP A 735 8.77 11.98 20.09
C ASP A 735 7.93 12.59 21.23
N GLU A 736 6.68 12.98 21.00
CA GLU A 736 5.87 13.75 21.98
C GLU A 736 4.42 13.27 22.16
N HIS A 737 4.02 13.13 23.43
CA HIS A 737 2.66 12.80 23.88
C HIS A 737 2.20 13.70 25.03
N LYS A 738 0.89 13.92 25.16
CA LYS A 738 0.25 14.65 26.26
C LYS A 738 -1.20 14.13 26.46
N GLY A 739 -1.71 14.30 27.68
CA GLY A 739 -3.09 13.97 28.04
C GLY A 739 -3.29 12.52 28.49
N ASP A 740 -4.52 12.04 28.33
CA ASP A 740 -4.99 10.68 28.63
C ASP A 740 -5.31 9.89 27.34
N GLN A 741 -4.74 10.34 26.22
CA GLN A 741 -5.22 10.04 24.89
C GLN A 741 -4.66 8.73 24.31
N PRO A 742 -5.45 7.95 23.55
CA PRO A 742 -4.96 6.74 22.88
C PRO A 742 -3.86 7.09 21.88
N TYR A 743 -2.72 6.40 21.95
CA TYR A 743 -1.48 6.72 21.25
C TYR A 743 -0.85 5.49 20.57
N GLY A 744 -0.20 5.66 19.42
CA GLY A 744 0.53 4.52 18.84
C GLY A 744 1.27 4.73 17.53
N GLY A 745 2.19 3.82 17.21
CA GLY A 745 3.08 3.94 16.06
C GLY A 745 2.31 3.75 14.76
N PHE A 746 1.81 2.54 14.58
CA PHE A 746 0.85 2.15 13.57
C PHE A 746 -0.53 2.01 14.23
N SER A 747 -1.60 2.27 13.49
CA SER A 747 -2.95 2.28 14.04
C SER A 747 -3.99 1.95 12.99
N ASN A 748 -4.91 1.02 13.29
CA ASN A 748 -5.81 0.44 12.30
C ASN A 748 -7.28 0.48 12.77
N TYR A 749 -7.83 1.69 12.77
CA TYR A 749 -9.07 2.01 13.49
C TYR A 749 -10.31 1.50 12.72
N CYS A 750 -10.99 0.47 13.22
CA CYS A 750 -12.20 -0.08 12.61
C CYS A 750 -12.03 -0.63 11.17
N ASP A 751 -10.80 -0.97 10.76
CA ASP A 751 -10.55 -1.61 9.47
C ASP A 751 -11.13 -3.04 9.45
N THR A 752 -11.69 -3.47 8.32
CA THR A 752 -12.25 -4.83 8.21
C THR A 752 -11.20 -5.86 7.81
N LEU A 753 -10.17 -5.42 7.08
CA LEU A 753 -8.98 -6.18 6.74
C LEU A 753 -7.78 -5.22 6.78
N HIS A 754 -6.71 -5.61 7.50
CA HIS A 754 -5.51 -4.81 7.65
C HIS A 754 -4.28 -5.72 7.85
N LEU A 755 -3.19 -5.34 7.20
CA LEU A 755 -1.92 -6.07 7.20
C LEU A 755 -0.74 -5.10 7.42
N SER A 756 -0.08 -5.23 8.57
CA SER A 756 1.18 -4.55 8.90
C SER A 756 2.36 -5.48 8.61
N GLN A 757 3.35 -5.02 7.84
CA GLN A 757 4.46 -5.84 7.33
C GLN A 757 5.82 -5.12 7.40
N ASP A 758 6.81 -5.70 8.09
CA ASP A 758 8.19 -5.19 8.15
C ASP A 758 8.34 -3.74 8.64
N ASN A 759 7.30 -3.23 9.29
CA ASN A 759 7.27 -1.91 9.87
C ASN A 759 8.24 -1.82 11.05
N THR A 760 8.72 -0.61 11.34
CA THR A 760 9.68 -0.35 12.40
C THR A 760 9.22 0.81 13.26
N VAL A 761 9.16 0.62 14.57
CA VAL A 761 8.87 1.68 15.55
C VAL A 761 10.08 1.80 16.47
N PHE A 762 10.56 3.01 16.77
CA PHE A 762 11.81 3.15 17.54
C PHE A 762 11.90 4.44 18.35
N ASP A 763 12.78 4.43 19.36
CA ASP A 763 13.13 5.58 20.22
C ASP A 763 11.94 6.32 20.88
N SER A 764 10.77 5.67 20.95
CA SER A 764 9.52 6.32 21.34
C SER A 764 9.51 6.72 22.83
N LEU A 765 8.85 7.84 23.15
CA LEU A 765 8.53 8.35 24.50
C LEU A 765 9.66 8.52 25.54
N ALA A 766 10.91 8.18 25.21
CA ALA A 766 12.03 8.07 26.16
C ALA A 766 12.41 9.36 26.93
N ILE A 767 11.89 10.53 26.53
CA ILE A 767 12.29 11.85 27.06
C ILE A 767 11.14 12.62 27.73
N ALA A 768 10.07 12.99 27.00
CA ALA A 768 9.02 13.86 27.56
C ALA A 768 8.01 13.13 28.47
N ALA A 769 7.72 11.85 28.18
CA ALA A 769 6.64 11.10 28.81
C ALA A 769 7.02 9.70 29.37
N PRO A 770 8.22 9.49 29.97
CA PRO A 770 8.70 8.16 30.39
C PRO A 770 7.90 7.50 31.52
N HIS A 771 6.82 8.14 32.01
CA HIS A 771 5.88 7.60 32.98
C HIS A 771 4.41 7.69 32.53
N TYR A 772 4.10 8.14 31.30
CA TYR A 772 2.77 7.90 30.72
C TYR A 772 2.68 6.50 30.14
N LYS A 773 2.64 5.61 31.12
CA LYS A 773 2.25 4.21 31.07
C LYS A 773 0.78 4.01 30.66
N ASN A 774 0.08 5.10 30.31
CA ASN A 774 -1.34 5.16 29.97
C ASN A 774 -1.53 5.28 28.46
N TYR A 775 -2.16 4.25 27.91
CA TYR A 775 -2.77 4.13 26.60
C TYR A 775 -1.90 4.38 25.36
N ALA A 776 -0.74 3.72 25.33
CA ALA A 776 0.21 3.78 24.21
C ALA A 776 0.68 2.38 23.75
N GLY A 777 0.82 2.16 22.42
CA GLY A 777 1.38 0.91 21.88
C GLY A 777 1.91 0.98 20.44
N LEU A 778 2.67 -0.02 19.99
CA LEU A 778 3.26 -0.05 18.63
C LEU A 778 2.18 -0.18 17.55
N GLU A 779 1.28 -1.16 17.70
CA GLU A 779 0.10 -1.38 16.84
C GLU A 779 -1.19 -1.13 17.63
N ALA A 780 -1.91 -0.05 17.33
CA ALA A 780 -3.10 0.34 18.07
C ALA A 780 -4.41 -0.01 17.35
N TYR A 781 -5.31 -0.67 18.08
CA TYR A 781 -6.72 -0.87 17.72
C TYR A 781 -7.65 -0.15 18.73
N PRO A 782 -7.82 1.19 18.61
CA PRO A 782 -8.64 1.97 19.54
C PRO A 782 -10.11 1.71 19.24
N ALA A 783 -10.84 1.15 20.21
CA ALA A 783 -12.16 0.57 19.95
C ALA A 783 -13.29 1.43 20.53
N THR A 784 -14.08 2.04 19.65
CA THR A 784 -15.38 2.64 20.00
C THR A 784 -16.42 2.30 18.93
N GLY A 785 -17.12 1.17 19.08
CA GLY A 785 -18.25 0.76 18.24
C GLY A 785 -17.90 -0.21 17.08
N CYS A 786 -16.71 -0.79 17.06
CA CYS A 786 -16.20 -1.65 15.98
C CYS A 786 -15.79 -3.05 16.45
N GLU A 787 -15.83 -3.29 17.75
CA GLU A 787 -15.51 -4.53 18.45
C GLU A 787 -16.41 -5.73 18.08
N ASN A 788 -17.59 -5.50 17.50
CA ASN A 788 -18.50 -6.55 17.04
C ASN A 788 -18.17 -7.04 15.61
N THR A 789 -17.25 -6.40 14.90
CA THR A 789 -16.87 -6.78 13.53
C THR A 789 -16.03 -8.06 13.53
N SER A 790 -16.40 -9.05 12.73
CA SER A 790 -15.60 -10.26 12.52
C SER A 790 -14.44 -9.98 11.56
N THR A 791 -13.34 -9.47 12.10
CA THR A 791 -12.10 -9.17 11.37
C THR A 791 -10.91 -9.92 11.98
N THR A 792 -9.90 -10.17 11.13
CA THR A 792 -8.57 -10.64 11.52
C THR A 792 -7.57 -9.55 11.20
N LEU A 793 -6.76 -9.17 12.19
CA LEU A 793 -5.66 -8.24 12.04
C LEU A 793 -4.35 -9.02 12.04
N LYS A 794 -3.44 -8.67 11.13
CA LYS A 794 -2.18 -9.38 10.96
C LYS A 794 -1.01 -8.40 10.98
N SER A 795 -0.02 -8.71 11.82
CA SER A 795 1.19 -7.91 11.99
C SER A 795 2.40 -8.84 11.87
N VAL A 796 3.23 -8.63 10.85
CA VAL A 796 4.36 -9.51 10.51
C VAL A 796 5.65 -8.72 10.39
N GLY A 797 6.76 -9.27 10.89
CA GLY A 797 8.09 -8.68 10.69
C GLY A 797 8.29 -7.33 11.39
N LEU A 798 7.36 -6.92 12.26
CA LEU A 798 7.47 -5.68 13.05
C LEU A 798 8.77 -5.70 13.86
N LEU A 799 9.55 -4.63 13.75
CA LEU A 799 10.74 -4.38 14.55
C LEU A 799 10.47 -3.24 15.55
N SER A 800 10.89 -3.43 16.79
CA SER A 800 10.84 -2.40 17.83
C SER A 800 12.04 -2.45 18.77
N VAL A 801 12.64 -1.29 19.03
CA VAL A 801 13.72 -1.11 20.02
C VAL A 801 13.57 0.24 20.73
N ASN A 802 14.02 0.30 21.99
CA ASN A 802 14.11 1.55 22.76
C ASN A 802 12.80 2.34 22.92
N ASN A 803 11.64 1.66 22.95
CA ASN A 803 10.34 2.32 22.83
C ASN A 803 9.58 2.57 24.13
N ASN A 804 9.75 1.73 25.17
CA ASN A 804 8.91 1.74 26.38
C ASN A 804 7.38 1.73 26.08
N LEU A 805 6.98 1.23 24.91
CA LEU A 805 5.60 1.10 24.45
C LEU A 805 5.11 -0.34 24.61
N SER A 806 3.80 -0.51 24.81
CA SER A 806 3.15 -1.82 24.69
C SER A 806 3.27 -2.31 23.25
N LEU A 807 3.39 -3.62 23.00
CA LEU A 807 3.34 -4.13 21.62
C LEU A 807 2.04 -3.71 20.92
N SER A 808 0.94 -3.65 21.68
CA SER A 808 -0.36 -3.26 21.12
C SER A 808 -1.31 -2.58 22.11
N LEU A 809 -2.29 -1.86 21.55
CA LEU A 809 -3.29 -1.08 22.26
C LEU A 809 -4.72 -1.52 21.89
N MET A 810 -5.61 -1.70 22.87
CA MET A 810 -7.00 -2.14 22.62
C MET A 810 -7.98 -1.69 23.71
N ASP A 811 -9.08 -1.02 23.35
CA ASP A 811 -10.11 -0.57 24.34
C ASP A 811 -11.28 -1.56 24.54
N ALA A 812 -11.43 -2.57 23.69
CA ALA A 812 -12.57 -3.50 23.74
C ALA A 812 -12.13 -4.96 23.59
N ARG A 813 -12.43 -5.79 24.59
CA ARG A 813 -11.95 -7.18 24.63
C ARG A 813 -12.54 -8.06 23.52
N GLU A 814 -13.73 -7.76 23.01
CA GLU A 814 -14.45 -8.61 22.03
C GLU A 814 -13.96 -8.46 20.57
N GLY A 815 -12.99 -7.57 20.32
CA GLY A 815 -12.53 -7.17 18.99
C GLY A 815 -11.82 -8.27 18.18
N PRO A 816 -11.13 -7.93 17.08
CA PRO A 816 -10.52 -8.84 16.11
C PRO A 816 -9.80 -10.08 16.66
N ASN A 817 -9.64 -11.09 15.81
CA ASN A 817 -8.54 -12.05 15.96
C ASN A 817 -7.23 -11.32 15.61
N HIS A 818 -6.15 -11.58 16.35
CA HIS A 818 -4.84 -10.97 16.09
C HIS A 818 -3.79 -12.04 15.82
N ILE A 819 -3.11 -11.93 14.68
CA ILE A 819 -2.00 -12.78 14.26
C ILE A 819 -0.72 -11.94 14.28
N TRP A 820 0.24 -12.38 15.08
CA TRP A 820 1.57 -11.77 15.20
C TRP A 820 2.63 -12.77 14.75
N ASP A 821 3.33 -12.48 13.66
CA ASP A 821 4.38 -13.37 13.16
C ASP A 821 5.73 -12.66 13.02
N SER A 822 6.83 -13.36 13.29
CA SER A 822 8.19 -12.86 13.05
C SER A 822 8.48 -11.51 13.72
N VAL A 823 7.86 -11.22 14.88
CA VAL A 823 8.01 -9.95 15.59
C VAL A 823 9.34 -9.91 16.32
N VAL A 824 10.02 -8.77 16.33
CA VAL A 824 11.19 -8.52 17.19
C VAL A 824 10.92 -7.26 18.00
N SER A 825 10.82 -7.36 19.32
CA SER A 825 10.69 -6.17 20.18
C SER A 825 11.54 -6.23 21.44
N TYR A 826 12.31 -5.16 21.65
CA TYR A 826 13.09 -4.92 22.87
C TYR A 826 12.53 -3.72 23.65
N ASP A 827 12.59 -3.83 24.98
CA ASP A 827 12.29 -2.74 25.92
C ASP A 827 10.86 -2.16 25.73
N SER A 828 9.89 -3.08 25.61
CA SER A 828 8.45 -2.80 25.60
C SER A 828 7.86 -2.80 27.02
N GLU A 829 7.14 -1.74 27.40
CA GLU A 829 6.40 -1.68 28.69
C GLU A 829 4.89 -1.75 28.48
N GLY A 830 4.20 -2.54 29.30
CA GLY A 830 2.75 -2.70 29.27
C GLY A 830 1.99 -1.46 29.72
N THR A 831 0.74 -1.35 29.27
CA THR A 831 -0.05 -0.11 29.36
C THR A 831 -1.34 -0.24 30.19
N CYS A 832 -1.91 0.90 30.63
CA CYS A 832 -3.28 1.02 31.14
C CYS A 832 -4.20 1.69 30.11
N THR A 833 -5.50 1.43 30.17
CA THR A 833 -6.52 2.30 29.55
C THR A 833 -7.10 3.26 30.61
N PRO A 834 -6.93 4.60 30.51
CA PRO A 834 -7.64 5.54 31.37
C PRO A 834 -9.17 5.46 31.23
N GLN A 835 -9.65 5.06 30.05
CA GLN A 835 -11.06 5.01 29.68
C GLN A 835 -11.78 3.80 30.29
N THR A 836 -11.08 2.67 30.46
CA THR A 836 -11.68 1.40 30.91
C THR A 836 -10.95 0.74 32.10
N ASP A 837 -10.00 1.45 32.72
CA ASP A 837 -9.15 1.04 33.87
C ASP A 837 -8.44 -0.32 33.66
N ARG A 838 -8.09 -0.64 32.40
CA ARG A 838 -7.51 -1.93 32.04
C ARG A 838 -6.01 -1.85 31.99
N CYS A 839 -5.40 -2.20 33.12
CA CYS A 839 -3.97 -2.18 33.34
C CYS A 839 -3.35 -3.58 33.26
N GLY A 840 -2.08 -3.66 32.84
CA GLY A 840 -1.21 -4.81 33.12
C GLY A 840 -0.34 -5.24 31.94
N LEU A 841 -0.96 -5.60 30.82
CA LEU A 841 -0.30 -6.37 29.78
C LEU A 841 0.56 -5.50 28.82
N TRP A 842 1.60 -6.12 28.25
CA TRP A 842 2.38 -5.59 27.11
C TRP A 842 2.00 -6.22 25.77
N LEU A 843 1.10 -7.21 25.80
CA LEU A 843 0.36 -7.74 24.65
C LEU A 843 -1.16 -7.60 24.88
N LEU A 844 -1.94 -7.83 23.82
CA LEU A 844 -3.37 -7.52 23.73
C LEU A 844 -4.25 -8.08 24.87
N GLN A 845 -5.09 -7.21 25.46
CA GLN A 845 -6.20 -7.61 26.34
C GLN A 845 -7.43 -8.11 25.56
N ALA A 846 -7.24 -9.02 24.61
CA ALA A 846 -8.33 -9.64 23.86
C ALA A 846 -9.05 -10.74 24.68
N LYS A 847 -10.36 -10.94 24.42
CA LYS A 847 -11.12 -12.14 24.82
C LYS A 847 -10.94 -13.28 23.84
N LYS A 848 -10.78 -12.96 22.55
CA LYS A 848 -10.37 -13.91 21.51
C LYS A 848 -8.89 -14.25 21.67
N THR A 849 -8.47 -15.36 21.07
CA THR A 849 -7.08 -15.80 21.10
C THR A 849 -6.20 -14.86 20.28
N VAL A 850 -4.98 -14.64 20.76
CA VAL A 850 -3.91 -13.96 20.03
C VAL A 850 -2.85 -15.02 19.72
N ASP A 851 -2.59 -15.23 18.43
CA ASP A 851 -1.56 -16.17 17.99
C ASP A 851 -0.24 -15.42 17.76
N VAL A 852 0.83 -15.85 18.43
CA VAL A 852 2.17 -15.29 18.30
C VAL A 852 3.13 -16.38 17.82
N THR A 853 3.73 -16.17 16.64
CA THR A 853 4.60 -17.13 15.95
C THR A 853 5.97 -16.54 15.62
N ASN A 854 7.02 -17.36 15.65
CA ASN A 854 8.36 -17.04 15.12
C ASN A 854 9.01 -15.76 15.69
N SER A 855 8.60 -15.31 16.88
CA SER A 855 8.87 -13.98 17.41
C SER A 855 9.94 -13.98 18.51
N PHE A 856 10.61 -12.85 18.71
CA PHE A 856 11.54 -12.60 19.81
C PHE A 856 11.11 -11.41 20.65
N PHE A 857 11.22 -11.52 21.98
CA PHE A 857 10.97 -10.44 22.91
C PHE A 857 12.06 -10.29 23.99
N GLY A 858 12.66 -9.09 24.06
CA GLY A 858 13.72 -8.75 25.01
C GLY A 858 13.28 -7.71 26.03
N LYS A 859 13.65 -7.89 27.30
CA LYS A 859 13.51 -6.89 28.40
C LYS A 859 12.10 -6.32 28.64
N ALA A 860 11.04 -6.95 28.11
CA ALA A 860 9.68 -6.44 28.24
C ALA A 860 9.11 -6.51 29.67
N ARG A 861 8.19 -5.61 30.03
CA ARG A 861 7.64 -5.47 31.39
C ARG A 861 6.12 -5.27 31.39
N ALA A 862 5.42 -5.75 32.41
CA ALA A 862 4.02 -5.39 32.66
C ALA A 862 3.88 -3.94 33.17
N PHE A 863 2.72 -3.30 32.96
CA PHE A 863 2.43 -1.91 33.41
C PHE A 863 2.86 -1.66 34.86
N ASN A 864 2.39 -2.50 35.78
CA ASN A 864 2.63 -2.38 37.21
C ASN A 864 3.99 -2.96 37.64
N GLY A 865 4.86 -3.31 36.69
CA GLY A 865 6.11 -4.03 36.96
C GLY A 865 5.91 -5.49 37.37
N ALA A 866 4.70 -6.06 37.22
CA ALA A 866 4.45 -7.46 37.54
C ALA A 866 5.26 -8.43 36.67
N THR A 867 5.60 -9.57 37.27
CA THR A 867 6.61 -10.51 36.77
C THR A 867 6.04 -11.94 36.62
N SER A 868 4.76 -12.07 36.23
CA SER A 868 4.14 -13.37 35.99
C SER A 868 3.45 -13.41 34.61
N PRO A 869 3.50 -14.54 33.88
CA PRO A 869 2.98 -14.61 32.51
C PRO A 869 1.52 -14.15 32.36
N SER A 870 0.62 -14.56 33.26
CA SER A 870 -0.79 -14.16 33.23
C SER A 870 -1.04 -12.68 33.54
N GLN A 871 -0.09 -11.98 34.16
CA GLN A 871 -0.15 -10.54 34.44
C GLN A 871 0.61 -9.69 33.40
N ALA A 872 1.38 -10.32 32.50
CA ALA A 872 2.20 -9.65 31.49
C ALA A 872 1.70 -9.91 30.05
N LEU A 873 1.42 -11.18 29.72
CA LEU A 873 0.84 -11.65 28.45
C LEU A 873 -0.68 -11.84 28.51
N GLY A 874 -1.23 -12.15 29.69
CA GLY A 874 -2.62 -12.56 29.81
C GLY A 874 -2.83 -14.04 29.47
N ASN A 875 -4.09 -14.50 29.55
CA ASN A 875 -4.42 -15.93 29.50
C ASN A 875 -4.82 -16.45 28.10
N ASN A 876 -4.94 -15.56 27.11
CA ASN A 876 -5.52 -15.85 25.80
C ASN A 876 -4.47 -15.79 24.67
N ILE A 877 -3.20 -16.02 24.99
CA ILE A 877 -2.10 -15.97 24.00
C ILE A 877 -1.58 -17.37 23.73
N ASN A 878 -1.60 -17.77 22.46
CA ASN A 878 -0.86 -18.91 21.95
C ASN A 878 0.55 -18.47 21.58
N LEU A 879 1.56 -19.16 22.09
CA LEU A 879 2.97 -18.93 21.75
C LEU A 879 3.49 -20.14 20.97
N SER A 880 4.10 -19.90 19.81
CA SER A 880 4.79 -20.92 19.02
C SER A 880 6.09 -20.36 18.45
N ASN A 881 7.17 -21.15 18.49
CA ASN A 881 8.52 -20.73 18.09
C ASN A 881 8.87 -19.29 18.56
N THR A 882 8.57 -18.99 19.82
CA THR A 882 8.71 -17.64 20.39
C THR A 882 9.78 -17.63 21.46
N LEU A 883 10.75 -16.72 21.33
CA LEU A 883 11.90 -16.58 22.21
C LEU A 883 11.72 -15.40 23.18
N PHE A 884 12.24 -15.57 24.39
CA PHE A 884 12.22 -14.57 25.45
C PHE A 884 13.61 -14.41 26.06
N GLU A 885 14.01 -13.16 26.29
CA GLU A 885 15.23 -12.81 27.04
C GLU A 885 14.95 -11.68 28.03
N ASP A 886 15.33 -11.88 29.29
CA ASP A 886 15.16 -10.92 30.39
C ASP A 886 13.71 -10.43 30.53
N VAL A 887 12.72 -11.29 30.25
CA VAL A 887 11.28 -11.05 30.39
C VAL A 887 10.78 -11.72 31.70
N PRO A 888 10.53 -10.97 32.79
CA PRO A 888 10.24 -11.52 34.11
C PRO A 888 8.99 -12.40 34.14
N GLY A 889 9.19 -13.64 34.61
CA GLY A 889 8.15 -14.66 34.67
C GLY A 889 8.15 -15.63 33.50
N GLN A 890 8.88 -15.32 32.42
CA GLN A 890 9.31 -16.32 31.45
C GLN A 890 10.68 -16.88 31.86
N SER A 891 10.97 -18.11 31.45
CA SER A 891 12.35 -18.60 31.39
C SER A 891 13.02 -18.01 30.16
N ASN A 892 14.25 -17.51 30.27
CA ASN A 892 15.04 -17.19 29.07
C ASN A 892 15.19 -18.47 28.24
N THR A 893 14.75 -18.42 26.97
CA THR A 893 14.64 -19.61 26.09
C THR A 893 15.94 -19.91 25.34
N SER A 894 16.79 -18.90 25.24
CA SER A 894 18.11 -18.89 24.62
C SER A 894 18.92 -17.75 25.24
N GLU A 895 20.19 -17.61 24.84
CA GLU A 895 20.86 -16.30 24.88
C GLU A 895 20.25 -15.37 23.81
N GLN A 896 20.62 -14.09 23.83
CA GLN A 896 20.27 -13.11 22.81
C GLN A 896 20.48 -13.68 21.38
N PRO A 897 19.57 -13.45 20.42
CA PRO A 897 19.75 -13.97 19.07
C PRO A 897 21.04 -13.43 18.44
N GLU A 898 22.02 -14.31 18.20
CA GLU A 898 23.25 -13.97 17.47
C GLU A 898 22.93 -13.40 16.06
N TYR A 899 21.72 -13.71 15.56
CA TYR A 899 21.16 -13.39 14.25
C TYR A 899 19.71 -12.92 14.34
N LEU A 900 19.32 -12.03 13.42
CA LEU A 900 17.91 -11.92 13.03
C LEU A 900 17.49 -13.19 12.25
N PRO A 901 16.25 -13.69 12.43
CA PRO A 901 15.72 -14.77 11.61
C PRO A 901 15.55 -14.32 10.16
N GLU A 902 15.49 -15.26 9.21
CA GLU A 902 15.35 -14.98 7.77
C GLU A 902 14.17 -14.05 7.43
N THR A 903 13.05 -14.19 8.16
CA THR A 903 11.85 -13.33 8.05
C THR A 903 12.03 -11.90 8.55
N GLN A 904 13.21 -11.55 9.09
CA GLN A 904 13.67 -10.21 9.47
C GLN A 904 14.91 -9.76 8.66
N LEU A 905 15.42 -10.61 7.77
CA LEU A 905 16.51 -10.29 6.84
C LEU A 905 15.97 -9.83 5.46
N TYR A 906 14.81 -10.32 5.04
CA TYR A 906 14.18 -10.03 3.75
C TYR A 906 12.77 -9.43 3.92
N PHE A 907 12.38 -8.55 2.99
CA PHE A 907 11.05 -7.95 2.97
C PHE A 907 9.98 -8.98 2.58
N ARG A 908 8.78 -8.77 3.12
CA ARG A 908 7.53 -9.45 2.80
C ARG A 908 6.61 -8.53 2.00
N GLY A 909 5.85 -9.15 1.09
CA GLY A 909 5.00 -8.47 0.13
C GLY A 909 5.84 -7.85 -0.99
N LYS A 910 5.70 -8.34 -2.23
CA LYS A 910 6.32 -7.70 -3.41
C LYS A 910 5.85 -6.25 -3.50
N SER A 911 6.74 -5.30 -3.83
CA SER A 911 6.41 -3.89 -4.11
C SER A 911 5.10 -3.73 -4.89
N ASP A 912 4.33 -2.68 -4.58
CA ASP A 912 3.14 -2.26 -5.34
C ASP A 912 1.98 -3.27 -5.37
N THR A 913 1.96 -4.22 -4.42
CA THR A 913 0.83 -5.13 -4.16
C THR A 913 -0.02 -4.62 -3.00
N PHE A 914 -1.34 -4.65 -3.15
CA PHE A 914 -2.31 -4.30 -2.12
C PHE A 914 -2.86 -5.55 -1.42
N HIS A 915 -3.71 -5.35 -0.41
CA HIS A 915 -4.30 -6.44 0.35
C HIS A 915 -5.09 -7.42 -0.54
N GLY A 916 -4.56 -8.64 -0.71
CA GLY A 916 -5.16 -9.71 -1.52
C GLY A 916 -4.60 -9.85 -2.94
N ASP A 917 -3.73 -8.95 -3.40
CA ASP A 917 -3.07 -9.08 -4.71
C ASP A 917 -2.02 -10.20 -4.69
N ALA A 918 -1.67 -10.76 -5.85
CA ALA A 918 -0.67 -11.83 -5.94
C ALA A 918 0.69 -11.36 -5.37
N GLY A 919 1.27 -12.14 -4.46
CA GLY A 919 2.55 -11.82 -3.82
C GLY A 919 2.49 -10.79 -2.67
N TYR A 920 1.31 -10.37 -2.22
CA TYR A 920 1.18 -9.34 -1.16
C TYR A 920 1.67 -9.73 0.24
N ASP A 921 1.86 -11.02 0.53
CA ASP A 921 2.23 -11.53 1.86
C ASP A 921 3.34 -12.61 1.83
N THR A 922 3.97 -12.79 0.67
CA THR A 922 5.11 -13.69 0.45
C THR A 922 6.42 -13.02 0.84
N VAL A 923 7.38 -13.77 1.39
CA VAL A 923 8.76 -13.28 1.56
C VAL A 923 9.38 -13.10 0.18
N THR A 924 10.14 -12.01 0.00
CA THR A 924 10.85 -11.64 -1.23
C THR A 924 12.35 -11.93 -1.10
N THR A 925 13.12 -11.73 -2.17
CA THR A 925 14.59 -11.73 -2.12
C THR A 925 15.18 -10.36 -1.79
N SER A 926 14.37 -9.30 -1.68
CA SER A 926 14.85 -7.95 -1.37
C SER A 926 15.15 -7.80 0.12
N ARG A 927 16.37 -7.32 0.43
CA ARG A 927 16.92 -7.24 1.78
C ARG A 927 16.35 -6.07 2.57
N ARG A 928 16.13 -6.28 3.87
CA ARG A 928 15.74 -5.23 4.84
C ARG A 928 16.91 -4.37 5.30
N TRP A 929 18.14 -4.85 5.12
CA TRP A 929 19.37 -4.25 5.65
C TRP A 929 20.44 -4.13 4.55
N PRO A 930 21.15 -2.98 4.43
CA PRO A 930 20.85 -1.69 5.06
C PRO A 930 19.43 -1.18 4.75
N ILE A 931 18.89 -0.33 5.63
CA ILE A 931 17.53 0.22 5.49
C ILE A 931 17.47 1.12 4.23
N PRO A 932 16.53 0.87 3.31
CA PRO A 932 16.30 1.72 2.15
C PRO A 932 16.08 3.20 2.51
N GLY A 933 16.91 4.10 1.98
CA GLY A 933 16.77 5.55 2.19
C GLY A 933 17.07 6.06 3.61
N GLU A 934 17.76 5.28 4.45
CA GLU A 934 17.92 5.60 5.89
C GLU A 934 18.58 6.95 6.19
N ASP A 935 19.47 7.45 5.33
CA ASP A 935 20.09 8.77 5.50
C ASP A 935 19.08 9.92 5.34
N ILE A 936 18.05 9.74 4.50
CA ILE A 936 16.98 10.72 4.29
C ILE A 936 16.01 10.67 5.48
N ILE A 937 15.61 9.47 5.90
CA ILE A 937 14.76 9.23 7.08
C ILE A 937 15.44 9.83 8.33
N ALA A 938 16.71 9.47 8.56
CA ALA A 938 17.49 9.96 9.68
C ALA A 938 17.71 11.48 9.62
N LYS A 939 18.04 12.06 8.46
CA LYS A 939 18.17 13.52 8.29
C LYS A 939 16.90 14.26 8.72
N ASN A 940 15.73 13.81 8.26
CA ASN A 940 14.46 14.47 8.52
C ASN A 940 14.02 14.31 9.99
N MET A 941 14.18 13.12 10.57
CA MET A 941 13.90 12.88 11.98
C MET A 941 14.92 13.57 12.91
N ARG A 942 16.19 13.69 12.51
CA ARG A 942 17.25 14.41 13.24
C ARG A 942 17.01 15.92 13.28
N ALA A 943 16.50 16.50 12.20
CA ALA A 943 16.26 17.93 12.09
C ALA A 943 15.12 18.45 12.99
N TYR A 944 14.27 17.56 13.51
CA TYR A 944 13.19 17.90 14.43
C TYR A 944 13.72 18.27 15.83
N ARG A 945 13.16 19.33 16.42
CA ARG A 945 13.45 19.74 17.80
C ARG A 945 12.28 20.52 18.42
N ASN A 946 12.01 20.28 19.69
CA ASN A 946 11.15 21.13 20.51
C ASN A 946 11.83 21.48 21.85
N PRO A 947 12.34 22.72 22.03
CA PRO A 947 12.94 23.18 23.30
C PRO A 947 11.89 23.44 24.41
N THR A 948 10.61 23.27 24.09
CA THR A 948 9.44 23.56 24.95
C THR A 948 8.46 22.40 25.01
N ALA A 949 8.93 21.17 24.80
CA ALA A 949 8.12 19.96 24.95
C ALA A 949 7.55 19.89 26.37
N LEU A 950 6.23 19.77 26.52
CA LEU A 950 5.61 19.76 27.85
C LEU A 950 5.94 18.47 28.60
N LYS A 951 6.60 18.58 29.75
CA LYS A 951 6.94 17.42 30.57
C LYS A 951 5.74 16.98 31.39
N VAL A 952 5.51 15.66 31.43
CA VAL A 952 4.51 15.03 32.31
C VAL A 952 4.79 15.39 33.78
N GLY A 953 3.78 15.92 34.47
CA GLY A 953 3.90 16.45 35.83
C GLY A 953 4.28 17.94 35.94
N GLY A 954 4.57 18.60 34.81
CA GLY A 954 4.82 20.04 34.72
C GLY A 954 6.26 20.42 34.37
N GLY A 955 6.41 21.65 33.86
CA GLY A 955 7.65 22.14 33.26
C GLY A 955 7.80 21.73 31.79
N THR A 956 8.96 22.02 31.20
CA THR A 956 9.31 21.65 29.84
C THR A 956 10.62 20.86 29.79
N VAL A 957 10.85 20.17 28.68
CA VAL A 957 12.12 19.52 28.31
C VAL A 957 12.48 19.92 26.87
N ASP A 958 13.76 19.88 26.54
CA ASP A 958 14.24 20.04 25.16
C ASP A 958 14.35 18.65 24.53
N ILE A 959 13.44 18.34 23.59
CA ILE A 959 13.60 17.15 22.74
C ILE A 959 14.38 17.57 21.50
N ASN A 960 15.56 16.98 21.35
CA ASN A 960 16.38 17.02 20.15
C ASN A 960 16.21 15.71 19.37
N GLY A 961 15.95 15.80 18.06
CA GLY A 961 15.84 14.65 17.16
C GLY A 961 17.19 13.96 16.88
N ASP A 962 18.32 14.61 17.15
CA ASP A 962 19.67 14.04 17.09
C ASP A 962 19.92 13.09 18.29
N ARG A 963 19.21 11.95 18.27
CA ARG A 963 19.20 10.93 19.32
C ARG A 963 18.94 9.53 18.74
N GLY A 964 19.36 8.50 19.50
CA GLY A 964 19.07 7.09 19.21
C GLY A 964 19.49 6.66 17.80
N ALA A 965 18.61 5.93 17.09
CA ALA A 965 18.85 5.45 15.73
C ALA A 965 19.14 6.57 14.72
N THR A 966 18.75 7.80 15.05
CA THR A 966 18.88 8.99 14.20
C THR A 966 19.97 9.94 14.68
N ALA A 967 20.76 9.57 15.69
CA ALA A 967 21.91 10.35 16.15
C ALA A 967 22.98 10.52 15.07
N THR A 968 23.81 11.55 15.20
CA THR A 968 24.95 11.80 14.30
C THR A 968 26.13 10.91 14.67
N GLY A 969 26.71 10.22 13.68
CA GLY A 969 27.87 9.33 13.87
C GLY A 969 27.52 7.86 14.09
N GLU A 970 26.34 7.42 13.65
CA GLU A 970 25.94 6.02 13.50
C GLU A 970 24.81 5.94 12.46
N SER A 971 24.65 4.81 11.75
CA SER A 971 23.50 4.58 10.87
C SER A 971 22.29 4.01 11.61
N MET A 972 21.08 4.15 11.03
CA MET A 972 19.89 3.50 11.58
C MET A 972 20.08 1.97 11.58
N SER A 973 20.63 1.43 10.48
CA SER A 973 20.95 0.00 10.37
C SER A 973 21.92 -0.49 11.43
N GLU A 974 23.01 0.25 11.67
CA GLU A 974 24.01 -0.06 12.71
C GLU A 974 23.40 0.02 14.11
N TYR A 975 22.55 1.02 14.37
CA TYR A 975 21.86 1.16 15.65
C TYR A 975 20.91 -0.01 15.92
N PHE A 976 20.06 -0.37 14.95
CA PHE A 976 19.10 -1.46 15.12
C PHE A 976 19.79 -2.80 15.35
N TRP A 977 20.73 -3.17 14.48
CA TRP A 977 21.53 -4.39 14.68
C TRP A 977 22.29 -4.35 16.00
N GLY A 978 22.90 -3.21 16.31
CA GLY A 978 23.69 -3.00 17.52
C GLY A 978 22.90 -2.94 18.83
N TYR A 979 21.58 -2.87 18.77
CA TYR A 979 20.66 -3.03 19.91
C TYR A 979 20.37 -4.52 20.19
N ILE A 980 20.43 -5.33 19.13
CA ILE A 980 20.10 -6.77 19.10
C ILE A 980 21.36 -7.63 19.30
N ASN A 981 22.53 -7.17 18.88
CA ASN A 981 23.83 -7.80 19.11
C ASN A 981 24.93 -6.72 18.98
N ASP A 982 25.76 -6.53 20.01
CA ASP A 982 26.78 -5.47 20.01
C ASP A 982 27.86 -5.71 18.94
N LYS A 983 28.10 -6.98 18.60
CA LYS A 983 28.98 -7.42 17.51
C LYS A 983 28.24 -7.40 16.17
N VAL A 984 27.90 -6.20 15.71
CA VAL A 984 27.15 -5.97 14.46
C VAL A 984 27.81 -6.73 13.28
N PRO A 985 27.05 -7.55 12.53
CA PRO A 985 27.55 -8.26 11.37
C PRO A 985 27.62 -7.37 10.12
N PRO A 986 28.48 -7.69 9.13
CA PRO A 986 28.50 -6.97 7.85
C PRO A 986 27.20 -7.23 7.07
N LEU A 987 26.52 -6.14 6.70
CA LEU A 987 25.19 -6.16 6.08
C LEU A 987 25.22 -6.34 4.55
N VAL A 988 26.41 -6.39 3.94
CA VAL A 988 26.61 -6.67 2.52
C VAL A 988 27.83 -7.59 2.36
N VAL A 989 27.78 -8.49 1.40
CA VAL A 989 28.93 -9.29 0.93
C VAL A 989 28.82 -9.34 -0.61
N ARG A 990 29.93 -9.40 -1.35
CA ARG A 990 29.90 -9.50 -2.82
C ARG A 990 31.11 -10.31 -3.32
N VAL A 991 30.90 -11.61 -3.48
CA VAL A 991 31.90 -12.54 -4.00
C VAL A 991 31.66 -12.73 -5.49
N LYS A 992 32.13 -11.73 -6.26
CA LYS A 992 32.11 -11.69 -7.72
C LYS A 992 33.56 -11.64 -8.21
N ASP A 993 33.89 -12.41 -9.25
CA ASP A 993 35.26 -12.52 -9.72
C ASP A 993 35.68 -11.29 -10.55
N LYS A 994 36.51 -10.43 -9.95
CA LYS A 994 37.20 -9.34 -10.66
C LYS A 994 38.47 -9.87 -11.36
N GLY A 995 38.34 -10.97 -12.10
CA GLY A 995 39.37 -11.68 -12.87
C GLY A 995 40.34 -12.58 -12.09
N ALA A 996 40.50 -12.38 -10.78
CA ALA A 996 41.22 -13.30 -9.87
C ALA A 996 40.92 -13.06 -8.37
N THR A 997 39.95 -12.20 -8.03
CA THR A 997 39.77 -11.66 -6.67
C THR A 997 38.29 -11.39 -6.33
N ASN A 998 37.96 -11.59 -5.06
CA ASN A 998 36.63 -11.51 -4.45
C ASN A 998 36.58 -10.42 -3.36
N ARG A 999 35.38 -9.94 -2.99
CA ARG A 999 35.23 -8.75 -2.14
C ARG A 999 34.37 -8.94 -0.87
N VAL A 1000 34.73 -8.19 0.17
CA VAL A 1000 33.95 -7.92 1.39
C VAL A 1000 33.47 -6.47 1.36
N ALA A 1001 32.26 -6.16 1.83
CA ALA A 1001 31.72 -4.81 1.78
C ALA A 1001 30.97 -4.41 3.06
N TRP A 1002 31.42 -3.35 3.75
CA TRP A 1002 30.67 -2.75 4.84
C TRP A 1002 30.54 -1.24 4.66
N GLU A 1003 29.33 -0.82 4.28
CA GLU A 1003 29.08 0.49 3.66
C GLU A 1003 28.73 1.64 4.63
N HIS A 1004 28.65 1.38 5.95
CA HIS A 1004 28.36 2.44 6.91
C HIS A 1004 29.67 3.03 7.42
N LEU A 1005 29.75 4.36 7.37
CA LEU A 1005 31.02 5.04 7.10
C LEU A 1005 31.76 5.55 8.32
N THR A 1006 31.04 6.00 9.33
CA THR A 1006 31.63 6.55 10.56
C THR A 1006 30.75 6.21 11.74
N GLY A 1007 31.34 5.62 12.77
CA GLY A 1007 30.67 5.34 14.02
C GLY A 1007 31.52 4.49 14.96
N ALA A 1008 31.15 4.49 16.24
CA ALA A 1008 31.90 3.79 17.28
C ALA A 1008 31.99 2.28 17.02
N ARG A 1009 30.97 1.69 16.39
CA ARG A 1009 30.94 0.27 15.98
C ARG A 1009 31.88 -0.01 14.79
N ARG A 1010 32.01 0.89 13.80
CA ARG A 1010 33.05 0.78 12.77
C ARG A 1010 34.45 0.88 13.36
N SER A 1011 34.67 1.80 14.29
CA SER A 1011 35.96 1.99 14.98
C SER A 1011 36.36 0.87 15.95
N SER A 1012 35.49 -0.09 16.26
CA SER A 1012 35.80 -1.24 17.12
C SER A 1012 36.08 -2.54 16.35
N VAL A 1013 35.85 -2.58 15.03
CA VAL A 1013 36.25 -3.69 14.16
C VAL A 1013 37.77 -3.70 13.99
N THR A 1014 38.38 -4.86 14.20
CA THR A 1014 39.84 -5.08 14.10
C THR A 1014 40.25 -5.90 12.88
N GLY A 1015 39.29 -6.35 12.06
CA GLY A 1015 39.54 -7.17 10.87
C GLY A 1015 38.30 -7.93 10.42
N TRP A 1016 38.47 -8.82 9.44
CA TRP A 1016 37.40 -9.56 8.77
C TRP A 1016 37.72 -11.05 8.66
N LYS A 1017 36.68 -11.89 8.65
CA LYS A 1017 36.78 -13.32 8.35
C LYS A 1017 35.78 -13.71 7.29
N VAL A 1018 36.26 -14.24 6.17
CA VAL A 1018 35.41 -14.76 5.08
C VAL A 1018 35.20 -16.24 5.29
N ILE A 1019 33.94 -16.67 5.26
CA ILE A 1019 33.46 -17.98 5.65
C ILE A 1019 32.75 -18.62 4.47
N CYS A 1020 33.13 -19.85 4.11
CA CYS A 1020 32.34 -20.65 3.18
C CYS A 1020 31.22 -21.39 3.93
N VAL A 1021 29.99 -20.90 3.76
CA VAL A 1021 28.79 -21.44 4.39
C VAL A 1021 28.43 -22.79 3.80
N SER A 1022 28.52 -22.96 2.47
CA SER A 1022 28.15 -24.24 1.81
C SER A 1022 29.08 -25.42 2.11
N THR A 1023 30.22 -25.19 2.78
CA THR A 1023 31.10 -26.25 3.31
C THR A 1023 31.03 -26.39 4.85
N GLY A 1024 29.98 -25.87 5.48
CA GLY A 1024 29.78 -25.97 6.93
C GLY A 1024 30.51 -24.90 7.73
N ASN A 1025 30.51 -23.66 7.23
CA ASN A 1025 31.18 -22.49 7.82
C ASN A 1025 32.71 -22.63 7.96
N SER A 1026 33.38 -23.13 6.92
CA SER A 1026 34.85 -23.18 6.89
C SER A 1026 35.47 -21.79 6.66
N LEU A 1027 36.64 -21.52 7.25
CA LEU A 1027 37.34 -20.25 7.08
C LEU A 1027 38.11 -20.23 5.76
N LEU A 1028 37.78 -19.29 4.86
CA LEU A 1028 38.47 -19.06 3.60
C LEU A 1028 39.63 -18.06 3.76
N ALA A 1029 39.37 -16.93 4.40
CA ALA A 1029 40.34 -15.84 4.56
C ALA A 1029 40.15 -15.07 5.87
N THR A 1030 41.25 -14.49 6.37
CA THR A 1030 41.23 -13.44 7.41
C THR A 1030 41.89 -12.20 6.81
N LEU A 1031 41.24 -11.04 6.93
CA LEU A 1031 41.68 -9.78 6.33
C LEU A 1031 41.84 -8.71 7.41
N ASP A 1032 42.80 -7.80 7.24
CA ASP A 1032 42.92 -6.60 8.08
C ASP A 1032 41.74 -5.64 7.82
N VAL A 1033 41.45 -4.72 8.76
CA VAL A 1033 40.23 -3.88 8.71
C VAL A 1033 40.07 -3.08 7.42
N ASP A 1034 41.17 -2.56 6.87
CA ASP A 1034 41.20 -1.80 5.60
C ASP A 1034 41.31 -2.69 4.34
N THR A 1035 41.59 -3.99 4.51
CA THR A 1035 41.75 -4.95 3.41
C THR A 1035 40.41 -5.64 3.14
N LEU A 1036 39.72 -5.20 2.09
CA LEU A 1036 38.38 -5.70 1.72
C LEU A 1036 38.38 -6.63 0.49
N VAL A 1037 39.55 -7.10 0.05
CA VAL A 1037 39.72 -7.95 -1.16
C VAL A 1037 40.53 -9.18 -0.80
N TYR A 1038 40.17 -10.34 -1.35
CA TYR A 1038 40.88 -11.61 -1.16
C TYR A 1038 40.76 -12.51 -2.40
N ASN A 1039 41.67 -13.45 -2.60
CA ASN A 1039 41.56 -14.44 -3.67
C ASN A 1039 40.86 -15.69 -3.12
N ASP A 1040 39.90 -16.26 -3.85
CA ASP A 1040 39.44 -17.64 -3.60
C ASP A 1040 39.71 -18.54 -4.80
N ASN A 1041 40.12 -19.77 -4.52
CA ASN A 1041 40.27 -20.86 -5.47
C ASN A 1041 39.53 -22.13 -4.97
N SER A 1042 38.64 -21.98 -3.98
CA SER A 1042 37.83 -23.06 -3.41
C SER A 1042 36.59 -23.34 -4.25
N ALA A 1043 35.97 -24.50 -4.03
CA ALA A 1043 34.68 -24.85 -4.63
C ALA A 1043 33.50 -24.26 -3.82
N CYS A 1044 33.65 -23.05 -3.25
CA CYS A 1044 32.62 -22.45 -2.42
C CYS A 1044 31.48 -21.85 -3.25
N THR A 1045 30.25 -22.13 -2.81
CA THR A 1045 29.00 -21.77 -3.50
C THR A 1045 28.05 -20.96 -2.64
N SER A 1046 28.38 -20.73 -1.37
CA SER A 1046 27.68 -19.78 -0.52
C SER A 1046 28.64 -19.17 0.49
N TYR A 1047 28.75 -17.85 0.48
CA TYR A 1047 29.74 -17.08 1.23
C TYR A 1047 29.06 -16.25 2.32
N GLY A 1048 29.72 -16.11 3.46
CA GLY A 1048 29.34 -15.20 4.53
C GLY A 1048 30.58 -14.53 5.12
N VAL A 1049 30.40 -13.38 5.78
CA VAL A 1049 31.51 -12.65 6.41
C VAL A 1049 31.19 -12.36 7.87
N LYS A 1050 32.20 -12.46 8.73
CA LYS A 1050 32.17 -11.97 10.10
C LYS A 1050 33.14 -10.79 10.24
N ALA A 1051 32.71 -9.73 10.93
CA ALA A 1051 33.58 -8.69 11.47
C ALA A 1051 34.26 -9.23 12.74
N SER A 1052 35.56 -9.04 12.89
CA SER A 1052 36.27 -9.37 14.13
C SER A 1052 36.29 -8.16 15.06
N TYR A 1053 35.84 -8.33 16.30
CA TYR A 1053 35.96 -7.34 17.37
C TYR A 1053 36.92 -7.86 18.47
N SER A 1054 37.38 -6.98 19.35
CA SER A 1054 38.24 -7.36 20.49
C SER A 1054 37.57 -8.34 21.48
N GLY A 1055 36.24 -8.39 21.50
CA GLY A 1055 35.43 -9.36 22.26
C GLY A 1055 35.10 -10.65 21.48
N GLY A 1056 35.74 -10.91 20.34
CA GLY A 1056 35.45 -12.02 19.43
C GLY A 1056 34.67 -11.60 18.18
N ASP A 1057 34.40 -12.55 17.30
CA ASP A 1057 33.78 -12.30 16.00
C ASP A 1057 32.27 -12.04 16.08
N SER A 1058 31.74 -11.28 15.11
CA SER A 1058 30.31 -11.11 14.83
C SER A 1058 29.67 -12.38 14.29
N GLY A 1059 28.36 -12.30 14.05
CA GLY A 1059 27.67 -13.17 13.10
C GLY A 1059 27.95 -12.84 11.62
N ILE A 1060 27.44 -13.70 10.73
CA ILE A 1060 27.14 -13.45 9.32
C ILE A 1060 25.71 -12.89 9.19
N ALA A 1061 25.49 -11.71 8.57
CA ALA A 1061 24.13 -11.17 8.39
C ALA A 1061 23.40 -11.79 7.20
N TYR A 1062 24.10 -11.90 6.08
CA TYR A 1062 23.60 -12.43 4.81
C TYR A 1062 24.58 -13.46 4.24
N THR A 1063 24.04 -14.36 3.44
CA THR A 1063 24.83 -15.26 2.60
C THR A 1063 24.68 -14.85 1.13
N GLU A 1064 25.75 -15.00 0.36
CA GLU A 1064 25.79 -14.72 -1.08
C GLU A 1064 26.08 -16.00 -1.83
N SER A 1065 25.39 -16.24 -2.94
CA SER A 1065 25.91 -17.07 -4.02
C SER A 1065 27.01 -16.28 -4.76
N PRO A 1066 27.97 -16.95 -5.44
CA PRO A 1066 28.75 -16.28 -6.47
C PRO A 1066 27.83 -15.91 -7.65
N GLU A 1067 27.75 -14.62 -7.97
CA GLU A 1067 27.07 -14.00 -9.13
C GLU A 1067 28.04 -13.07 -9.86
#